data_AF-A0A560H2R6-F1
#
_entry.id   AF-A0A560H2R6-F1
#
_cell.length_a   1.000
_cell.length_b   1.000
_cell.length_c   1.000
_cell.angle_alpha   90.00
_cell.angle_beta   90.00
_cell.angle_gamma   90.00
#
_symmetry.space_group_name_H-M   'P 1'
#
loop_
_entity.id
_entity.type
_entity.pdbx_description
1 polymer ?
#
loop_
_entity_poly.entity_id
_entity_poly.type
_entity_poly.pdbx_seq_one_letter_code
_entity_poly.pdbx_strand_id
1 'polypeptide(L)'
;MGGSILSVARIGGSLIRGIRLCGIALLMAGAGLYPHAWAAGMERWSGLAETVFQNYGRDQGLPHPVPTALVQDHDGFIWVGTQSGLARWDGYRFKSYTADLAVAGSLPSDFVKSLFVDPDGHLWVGTNSLALYDAAGDRFETIPLGPIAGRPDIGAITGDGDHGLWIGTEDGLRHLDIASRAVTALRAGAPQVGDLPAGRVQAVLRDGAGGLWVGTARGLAYRAPDGATFTAVPLPQATSADTQPTNVSVLFQDGDGRIWIGTIRQGLFVIDTPGASPHAVNPGATDLMGWISAICAAGPDEIWVGLRNRSIVVIDTRTGAMRPIRHDRTQPNSLAHDDIWALMRDSAGSLWVGGTGGLSYHPHDSGLIATVFGGSRPGGLSASDVFAVMAARDGHVWLGYFDGGVDVIDPLAGRVAALRPDPGRPEDALPPDIVYSMTQDEAGRVYIATRRGVYRADAAALAVRRVTLSGRDPAAPTETIVIHQGMLWVGGEEDGLHSYSMDGPGGTPGRPVFGGAPHDQEQLSDRTIRALLTVGDHELWIGTRNGLNHFDLATGKVEHIAPAPEDPQGLPDPYISSLLIDRQGRLWVGTFGGGLALMTGRDANGKPRFRHFGIAQGMPHPNVCSLQMDGEGVIWAGTDDGLARIDPQTLEIRAVRRADGSALVDYFVGASAATPAGEALFGSKGGLTVVRPGTLPAWRFAAPVVITDLRVGGQAYPVGRLKKDAPLVLTPETDSLAVEFAALDYTSPGRNLYAYQLEGYDSGWIKADVTRRLALYSNLPPGNYTLRLRGSNRDGLWTERDMALPLRVTPAWYQRLWVRLLAAGLLVLAVVVVVRWRTRYLRRRQAELEHQIADRTADLRAANDRLLHLATTDPLTGCANRRHFMERAQDMVALANRHGTPLTLAILDLDDFKRVNDTHGHPGGDAVLATAGRMIASHVRGTDLVGRIGGEEFAVVMPHTAAQGARLLADRVRQAIGDDCVPIEGGAAIRITASLGLAELRHGEGLDDLYARADAALYRAKEAGRNRVEMIHSAG
;
A
#
# COMPACT_ATOMS: atom_id res chain seq x y z
N MET A 1 -31.50 42.99 -84.86
CA MET A 1 -31.88 41.77 -84.10
C MET A 1 -30.65 41.33 -83.32
N GLY A 2 -30.53 41.41 -82.00
CA GLY A 2 -31.33 41.96 -80.91
C GLY A 2 -30.47 41.90 -79.63
N GLY A 3 -30.60 42.93 -78.77
CA GLY A 3 -30.16 43.02 -77.36
C GLY A 3 -28.66 42.89 -77.06
N SER A 4 -27.89 43.98 -76.98
CA SER A 4 -27.73 44.85 -75.79
C SER A 4 -27.09 44.10 -74.59
N ILE A 5 -25.90 44.45 -74.09
CA ILE A 5 -25.12 45.69 -74.18
C ILE A 5 -23.65 45.31 -74.47
N LEU A 6 -23.12 45.85 -75.57
CA LEU A 6 -21.77 45.63 -76.07
C LEU A 6 -21.20 46.98 -76.53
N SER A 7 -19.98 47.28 -76.07
CA SER A 7 -18.95 48.15 -76.66
C SER A 7 -19.29 49.61 -76.96
N VAL A 8 -18.72 50.57 -76.20
CA VAL A 8 -18.32 51.90 -76.73
C VAL A 8 -17.15 52.55 -75.94
N ALA A 9 -16.15 53.02 -76.71
CA ALA A 9 -15.16 54.10 -76.53
C ALA A 9 -14.11 54.04 -75.39
N ARG A 10 -12.80 54.07 -75.65
CA ARG A 10 -11.88 55.07 -76.29
C ARG A 10 -11.56 56.30 -75.42
N ILE A 11 -10.25 56.60 -75.39
CA ILE A 11 -9.47 57.70 -74.75
C ILE A 11 -8.99 57.28 -73.35
N GLY A 12 -7.75 56.83 -73.16
CA GLY A 12 -6.46 57.54 -73.35
C GLY A 12 -5.84 57.68 -71.95
N GLY A 13 -4.73 57.07 -71.58
CA GLY A 13 -3.41 57.26 -72.18
C GLY A 13 -2.64 58.32 -71.37
N SER A 14 -2.01 57.88 -70.27
CA SER A 14 -0.93 58.46 -69.43
C SER A 14 -0.74 59.99 -69.24
N LEU A 15 -0.25 60.30 -68.02
CA LEU A 15 0.49 61.48 -67.51
C LEU A 15 -0.29 62.60 -66.78
N ILE A 16 0.34 63.12 -65.71
CA ILE A 16 0.11 64.42 -65.02
C ILE A 16 -0.99 64.40 -63.94
N ARG A 17 -0.62 64.34 -62.64
CA ARG A 17 -0.40 65.45 -61.67
C ARG A 17 -1.60 66.37 -61.46
N GLY A 18 -2.29 66.14 -60.35
CA GLY A 18 -3.48 66.87 -59.91
C GLY A 18 -3.19 68.28 -59.40
N ILE A 19 -4.25 69.10 -59.38
CA ILE A 19 -4.42 70.34 -58.60
C ILE A 19 -5.88 70.83 -58.79
N ARG A 20 -6.41 71.42 -57.71
CA ARG A 20 -7.58 72.33 -57.51
C ARG A 20 -8.81 71.72 -56.85
N LEU A 21 -9.19 72.11 -55.62
CA LEU A 21 -9.44 73.41 -54.95
C LEU A 21 -10.87 73.93 -55.11
N CYS A 22 -11.50 74.00 -53.93
CA CYS A 22 -12.46 74.98 -53.42
C CYS A 22 -13.97 74.84 -53.70
N GLY A 23 -14.70 74.80 -52.56
CA GLY A 23 -16.15 74.86 -52.40
C GLY A 23 -16.59 73.59 -51.65
N ILE A 24 -16.82 73.58 -50.33
CA ILE A 24 -17.74 74.45 -49.59
C ILE A 24 -17.34 74.43 -48.10
N ALA A 25 -17.20 75.62 -47.54
CA ALA A 25 -17.28 75.86 -46.11
C ALA A 25 -18.76 75.97 -45.73
N LEU A 26 -19.26 75.14 -44.81
CA LEU A 26 -20.29 75.43 -43.80
C LEU A 26 -20.80 74.11 -43.21
N LEU A 27 -20.33 73.79 -41.99
CA LEU A 27 -21.03 73.12 -40.88
C LEU A 27 -20.00 72.43 -39.97
N MET A 28 -19.28 73.25 -39.21
CA MET A 28 -18.78 72.85 -37.90
C MET A 28 -19.96 72.86 -36.93
N ALA A 29 -20.47 71.67 -36.57
CA ALA A 29 -21.05 71.32 -35.27
C ALA A 29 -21.75 69.95 -35.36
N GLY A 30 -21.17 68.93 -34.73
CA GLY A 30 -21.89 67.69 -34.37
C GLY A 30 -21.40 66.41 -35.05
N ALA A 31 -20.35 65.79 -34.50
CA ALA A 31 -20.21 64.34 -34.38
C ALA A 31 -18.96 64.05 -33.54
N GLY A 32 -19.16 63.88 -32.24
CA GLY A 32 -18.14 63.39 -31.33
C GLY A 32 -17.94 61.88 -31.46
N LEU A 33 -16.71 61.46 -31.17
CA LEU A 33 -16.32 60.19 -30.55
C LEU A 33 -16.83 58.88 -31.18
N TYR A 34 -15.95 58.24 -31.95
CA TYR A 34 -15.82 56.79 -31.96
C TYR A 34 -14.34 56.41 -31.83
N PRO A 35 -13.90 55.80 -30.72
CA PRO A 35 -12.72 54.95 -30.73
C PRO A 35 -13.19 53.49 -30.80
N HIS A 36 -13.20 52.91 -32.01
CA HIS A 36 -13.33 51.46 -32.19
C HIS A 36 -12.09 50.93 -32.92
N ALA A 37 -11.08 50.52 -32.14
CA ALA A 37 -10.00 49.65 -32.60
C ALA A 37 -9.24 48.99 -31.42
N TRP A 38 -9.93 48.53 -30.38
CA TRP A 38 -9.33 47.80 -29.23
C TRP A 38 -10.09 46.51 -28.86
N ALA A 39 -10.99 46.01 -29.73
CA ALA A 39 -11.91 44.91 -29.41
C ALA A 39 -11.72 43.65 -30.29
N ALA A 40 -10.50 43.40 -30.78
CA ALA A 40 -10.17 42.15 -31.47
C ALA A 40 -9.25 41.32 -30.57
N GLY A 41 -9.81 40.33 -29.85
CA GLY A 41 -9.02 39.24 -29.26
C GLY A 41 -9.28 38.83 -27.81
N MET A 42 -10.26 39.42 -27.09
CA MET A 42 -10.48 39.03 -25.68
C MET A 42 -11.23 37.69 -25.60
N GLU A 43 -10.62 36.69 -24.98
CA GLU A 43 -11.24 35.38 -24.78
C GLU A 43 -12.37 35.49 -23.74
N ARG A 44 -13.50 34.82 -23.98
CA ARG A 44 -14.62 34.79 -23.04
C ARG A 44 -14.15 34.30 -21.67
N TRP A 45 -14.70 34.93 -20.64
CA TRP A 45 -14.40 34.76 -19.22
C TRP A 45 -13.00 35.16 -18.78
N SER A 46 -12.07 35.49 -19.68
CA SER A 46 -10.66 35.78 -19.31
C SER A 46 -10.50 36.93 -18.31
N GLY A 47 -11.36 37.95 -18.38
CA GLY A 47 -11.36 39.06 -17.41
C GLY A 47 -11.88 38.69 -16.01
N LEU A 48 -12.58 37.56 -15.88
CA LEU A 48 -13.13 37.06 -14.62
C LEU A 48 -12.39 35.81 -14.11
N ALA A 49 -11.86 34.99 -15.00
CA ALA A 49 -11.17 33.76 -14.65
C ALA A 49 -9.91 34.05 -13.83
N GLU A 50 -9.73 33.35 -12.72
CA GLU A 50 -8.60 33.55 -11.84
C GLU A 50 -7.58 32.41 -11.96
N THR A 51 -6.31 32.74 -11.76
CA THR A 51 -5.25 31.73 -11.69
C THR A 51 -5.27 31.09 -10.31
N VAL A 52 -5.43 29.77 -10.29
CA VAL A 52 -5.63 28.98 -9.07
C VAL A 52 -4.30 28.39 -8.62
N PHE A 53 -4.00 28.52 -7.32
CA PHE A 53 -2.81 27.96 -6.69
C PHE A 53 -3.14 26.97 -5.58
N GLN A 54 -2.22 26.04 -5.37
CA GLN A 54 -2.06 25.28 -4.14
C GLN A 54 -0.86 25.82 -3.38
N ASN A 55 -1.07 26.22 -2.13
CA ASN A 55 -0.04 26.85 -1.31
C ASN A 55 0.55 25.86 -0.30
N TYR A 56 1.87 25.76 -0.26
CA TYR A 56 2.65 24.94 0.67
C TYR A 56 3.48 25.84 1.58
N GLY A 57 3.51 25.53 2.88
CA GLY A 57 4.24 26.28 3.88
C GLY A 57 4.93 25.38 4.89
N ARG A 58 5.14 25.90 6.11
CA ARG A 58 5.81 25.18 7.20
C ARG A 58 5.06 23.92 7.63
N ASP A 59 3.74 23.92 7.53
CA ASP A 59 2.89 22.79 7.92
C ASP A 59 3.18 21.54 7.08
N GLN A 60 3.74 21.71 5.88
CA GLN A 60 4.16 20.61 5.00
C GLN A 60 5.65 20.25 5.12
N GLY A 61 6.41 20.95 5.99
CA GLY A 61 7.82 20.68 6.28
C GLY A 61 8.83 21.65 5.65
N LEU A 62 8.37 22.73 5.01
CA LEU A 62 9.27 23.76 4.45
C LEU A 62 10.07 24.43 5.60
N PRO A 63 11.42 24.52 5.52
CA PRO A 63 12.24 24.97 6.64
C PRO A 63 12.05 26.46 6.97
N HIS A 64 11.69 27.28 5.98
CA HIS A 64 11.46 28.72 6.13
C HIS A 64 10.38 29.22 5.16
N PRO A 65 9.50 30.18 5.53
CA PRO A 65 8.34 30.58 4.75
C PRO A 65 8.67 31.54 3.60
N VAL A 66 9.94 31.67 3.22
CA VAL A 66 10.38 32.54 2.13
C VAL A 66 11.30 31.72 1.23
N PRO A 67 10.74 30.98 0.25
CA PRO A 67 11.51 30.40 -0.85
C PRO A 67 12.12 31.49 -1.70
N THR A 68 13.42 31.38 -1.97
CA THR A 68 14.26 32.40 -2.60
C THR A 68 14.84 31.94 -3.94
N ALA A 69 14.94 30.63 -4.14
CA ALA A 69 15.41 30.00 -5.37
C ALA A 69 14.72 28.65 -5.57
N LEU A 70 14.47 28.27 -6.82
CA LEU A 70 13.81 27.03 -7.21
C LEU A 70 14.60 26.39 -8.35
N VAL A 71 14.82 25.07 -8.30
CA VAL A 71 15.34 24.29 -9.43
C VAL A 71 14.78 22.87 -9.37
N GLN A 72 14.61 22.22 -10.52
CA GLN A 72 14.32 20.79 -10.61
C GLN A 72 15.62 20.05 -10.99
N ASP A 73 15.95 18.97 -10.28
CA ASP A 73 17.11 18.13 -10.64
C ASP A 73 16.77 17.11 -11.74
N HIS A 74 17.78 16.39 -12.23
CA HIS A 74 17.62 15.39 -13.30
C HIS A 74 16.86 14.14 -12.86
N ASP A 75 16.78 13.85 -11.56
CA ASP A 75 15.94 12.77 -11.02
C ASP A 75 14.47 13.21 -10.95
N GLY A 76 14.21 14.52 -11.00
CA GLY A 76 12.92 15.16 -11.04
C GLY A 76 12.52 15.84 -9.72
N PHE A 77 13.35 15.80 -8.67
CA PHE A 77 13.04 16.45 -7.40
C PHE A 77 13.00 17.97 -7.53
N ILE A 78 12.07 18.60 -6.82
CA ILE A 78 12.03 20.06 -6.69
C ILE A 78 12.89 20.46 -5.50
N TRP A 79 13.91 21.28 -5.77
CA TRP A 79 14.76 21.89 -4.75
C TRP A 79 14.34 23.33 -4.50
N VAL A 80 14.22 23.66 -3.22
CA VAL A 80 13.71 24.94 -2.73
C VAL A 80 14.72 25.56 -1.80
N GLY A 81 15.43 26.57 -2.31
CA GLY A 81 16.27 27.44 -1.49
C GLY A 81 15.40 28.39 -0.68
N THR A 82 15.77 28.66 0.56
CA THR A 82 15.04 29.61 1.41
C THR A 82 15.98 30.60 2.10
N GLN A 83 15.42 31.60 2.78
CA GLN A 83 16.21 32.46 3.66
C GLN A 83 16.85 31.73 4.85
N SER A 84 16.33 30.55 5.23
CA SER A 84 16.89 29.75 6.30
C SER A 84 16.86 28.25 6.00
N GLY A 85 17.73 27.80 5.10
CA GLY A 85 17.97 26.42 4.74
C GLY A 85 17.58 26.09 3.31
N LEU A 86 17.87 24.86 2.92
CA LEU A 86 17.52 24.25 1.65
C LEU A 86 16.52 23.12 1.89
N ALA A 87 15.58 22.92 0.98
CA ALA A 87 14.65 21.80 1.04
C ALA A 87 14.58 21.04 -0.29
N ARG A 88 14.34 19.73 -0.21
CA ARG A 88 14.04 18.87 -1.36
C ARG A 88 12.62 18.32 -1.21
N TRP A 89 11.80 18.47 -2.24
CA TRP A 89 10.40 18.03 -2.29
C TRP A 89 10.23 16.79 -3.17
N ASP A 90 9.61 15.75 -2.60
CA ASP A 90 9.36 14.47 -3.27
C ASP A 90 7.90 14.30 -3.74
N GLY A 91 7.08 15.35 -3.64
CA GLY A 91 5.64 15.32 -3.95
C GLY A 91 4.75 15.17 -2.73
N TYR A 92 5.33 14.82 -1.58
CA TYR A 92 4.58 14.51 -0.35
C TYR A 92 5.19 15.16 0.89
N ARG A 93 6.52 15.21 0.99
CA ARG A 93 7.24 15.79 2.13
C ARG A 93 8.50 16.55 1.72
N PHE A 94 8.84 17.55 2.51
CA PHE A 94 10.13 18.23 2.41
C PHE A 94 11.19 17.49 3.24
N LYS A 95 12.37 17.31 2.65
CA LYS A 95 13.61 17.00 3.37
C LYS A 95 14.45 18.26 3.46
N SER A 96 14.73 18.73 4.67
CA SER A 96 15.39 20.00 4.92
C SER A 96 16.86 19.84 5.29
N TYR A 97 17.69 20.79 4.84
CA TYR A 97 19.12 20.89 5.11
C TYR A 97 19.41 22.29 5.65
N THR A 98 20.06 22.36 6.81
CA THR A 98 20.42 23.62 7.49
C THR A 98 21.91 23.67 7.74
N ALA A 99 22.43 24.87 7.97
CA ALA A 99 23.81 25.09 8.32
C ALA A 99 24.08 24.74 9.78
N ASP A 100 25.08 23.89 10.00
CA ASP A 100 25.56 23.54 11.33
C ASP A 100 27.08 23.41 11.30
N LEU A 101 27.76 24.40 11.89
CA LEU A 101 29.22 24.44 11.95
C LEU A 101 29.84 23.28 12.75
N ALA A 102 29.07 22.61 13.60
CA ALA A 102 29.51 21.42 14.33
C ALA A 102 29.42 20.13 13.50
N VAL A 103 28.63 20.13 12.43
CA VAL A 103 28.38 18.95 11.58
C VAL A 103 29.11 19.12 10.25
N ALA A 104 30.21 18.38 10.09
CA ALA A 104 30.94 18.35 8.83
C ALA A 104 30.05 17.88 7.67
N GLY A 105 30.03 18.63 6.57
CA GLY A 105 29.18 18.34 5.41
C GLY A 105 27.74 18.85 5.53
N SER A 106 27.40 19.63 6.56
CA SER A 106 26.17 20.42 6.58
C SER A 106 26.21 21.54 5.54
N LEU A 107 25.07 22.19 5.30
CA LEU A 107 24.99 23.34 4.40
C LEU A 107 25.92 24.46 4.93
N PRO A 108 26.73 25.14 4.10
CA PRO A 108 27.70 26.10 4.64
C PRO A 108 27.06 27.40 5.17
N SER A 109 25.87 27.76 4.69
CA SER A 109 25.10 28.91 5.17
C SER A 109 23.63 28.75 4.84
N ASP A 110 22.76 29.21 5.74
CA ASP A 110 21.32 29.01 5.64
C ASP A 110 20.64 29.85 4.55
N PHE A 111 21.13 31.05 4.24
CA PHE A 111 20.47 31.89 3.23
C PHE A 111 20.88 31.45 1.82
N VAL A 112 20.07 30.58 1.23
CA VAL A 112 20.20 30.14 -0.16
C VAL A 112 19.68 31.24 -1.08
N LYS A 113 20.49 31.67 -2.06
CA LYS A 113 20.19 32.79 -2.97
C LYS A 113 20.07 32.35 -4.42
N SER A 114 20.78 31.30 -4.80
CA SER A 114 20.72 30.71 -6.14
C SER A 114 20.90 29.20 -6.06
N LEU A 115 20.28 28.50 -7.00
CA LEU A 115 20.41 27.07 -7.21
C LEU A 115 20.65 26.83 -8.69
N PHE A 116 21.54 25.89 -9.00
CA PHE A 116 21.85 25.51 -10.37
C PHE A 116 22.13 24.02 -10.44
N VAL A 117 21.58 23.34 -11.45
CA VAL A 117 21.86 21.94 -11.74
C VAL A 117 22.70 21.92 -13.02
N ASP A 118 23.89 21.33 -12.93
CA ASP A 118 24.78 21.23 -14.08
C ASP A 118 24.37 20.09 -15.04
N PRO A 119 24.95 20.02 -16.26
CA PRO A 119 24.60 18.97 -17.23
C PRO A 119 24.88 17.54 -16.75
N ASP A 120 25.77 17.36 -15.77
CA ASP A 120 26.08 16.06 -15.17
C ASP A 120 25.08 15.69 -14.03
N GLY A 121 24.19 16.62 -13.67
CA GLY A 121 23.15 16.45 -12.65
C GLY A 121 23.58 16.84 -11.24
N HIS A 122 24.72 17.50 -11.06
CA HIS A 122 25.12 17.98 -9.74
C HIS A 122 24.37 19.25 -9.37
N LEU A 123 23.94 19.31 -8.11
CA LEU A 123 23.30 20.48 -7.55
C LEU A 123 24.33 21.42 -6.92
N TRP A 124 24.38 22.64 -7.44
CA TRP A 124 25.18 23.75 -6.95
C TRP A 124 24.30 24.72 -6.17
N VAL A 125 24.76 25.10 -4.98
CA VAL A 125 24.02 25.93 -4.04
C VAL A 125 24.80 27.21 -3.77
N GLY A 126 24.25 28.35 -4.20
CA GLY A 126 24.79 29.67 -3.94
C GLY A 126 24.23 30.24 -2.64
N THR A 127 25.12 30.47 -1.67
CA THR A 127 24.80 31.09 -0.38
C THR A 127 25.71 32.32 -0.15
N ASN A 128 26.22 32.51 1.07
CA ASN A 128 27.42 33.32 1.31
C ASN A 128 28.72 32.56 0.94
N SER A 129 28.59 31.40 0.30
CA SER A 129 29.65 30.53 -0.24
C SER A 129 29.05 29.60 -1.30
N LEU A 130 29.89 29.05 -2.18
CA LEU A 130 29.45 28.08 -3.17
C LEU A 130 29.52 26.69 -2.55
N ALA A 131 28.44 25.91 -2.63
CA ALA A 131 28.41 24.54 -2.18
C ALA A 131 28.03 23.59 -3.33
N LEU A 132 28.63 22.41 -3.34
CA LEU A 132 28.27 21.28 -4.20
C LEU A 132 27.56 20.23 -3.34
N TYR A 133 26.36 19.80 -3.74
CA TYR A 133 25.67 18.69 -3.08
C TYR A 133 26.23 17.36 -3.56
N ASP A 134 26.76 16.58 -2.62
CA ASP A 134 27.23 15.21 -2.82
C ASP A 134 26.09 14.23 -2.46
N ALA A 135 25.42 13.70 -3.48
CA ALA A 135 24.33 12.75 -3.31
C ALA A 135 24.76 11.41 -2.67
N ALA A 136 26.02 10.99 -2.83
CA ALA A 136 26.53 9.74 -2.25
C ALA A 136 26.83 9.88 -0.75
N GLY A 137 27.20 11.09 -0.32
CA GLY A 137 27.35 11.45 1.08
C GLY A 137 26.07 11.98 1.73
N ASP A 138 25.09 12.41 0.93
CA ASP A 138 23.97 13.25 1.35
C ASP A 138 24.45 14.48 2.15
N ARG A 139 25.46 15.18 1.61
CA ARG A 139 26.21 16.24 2.29
C ARG A 139 26.62 17.35 1.32
N PHE A 140 27.19 18.43 1.83
CA PHE A 140 27.65 19.57 1.04
C PHE A 140 29.17 19.75 1.13
N GLU A 141 29.80 20.00 -0.02
CA GLU A 141 31.21 20.39 -0.14
C GLU A 141 31.29 21.89 -0.46
N THR A 142 31.97 22.67 0.39
CA THR A 142 32.20 24.10 0.12
C THR A 142 33.32 24.29 -0.89
N ILE A 143 33.06 25.03 -1.97
CA ILE A 143 34.00 25.30 -3.04
C ILE A 143 34.62 26.70 -2.87
N PRO A 144 35.95 26.82 -2.71
CA PRO A 144 36.61 28.10 -2.47
C PRO A 144 36.67 28.95 -3.74
N LEU A 145 36.10 30.15 -3.71
CA LEU A 145 36.12 31.11 -4.83
C LEU A 145 37.26 32.15 -4.77
N GLY A 146 38.19 31.98 -3.83
CA GLY A 146 39.22 32.97 -3.52
C GLY A 146 38.66 34.25 -2.87
N PRO A 147 39.48 35.31 -2.75
CA PRO A 147 39.05 36.55 -2.11
C PRO A 147 37.99 37.29 -2.93
N ILE A 148 36.91 37.68 -2.27
CA ILE A 148 35.81 38.49 -2.81
C ILE A 148 35.82 39.82 -2.07
N ALA A 149 35.87 40.94 -2.80
CA ALA A 149 35.71 42.26 -2.19
C ALA A 149 34.23 42.50 -1.85
N GLY A 150 33.92 42.74 -0.57
CA GLY A 150 32.54 42.87 -0.09
C GLY A 150 32.02 41.56 0.50
N ARG A 151 30.69 41.35 0.45
CA ARG A 151 30.08 40.13 0.97
C ARG A 151 30.25 38.98 -0.05
N PRO A 152 30.53 37.74 0.39
CA PRO A 152 30.66 36.60 -0.53
C PRO A 152 29.28 36.07 -0.99
N ASP A 153 28.41 36.97 -1.43
CA ASP A 153 27.04 36.66 -1.82
C ASP A 153 27.00 36.09 -3.24
N ILE A 154 26.54 34.85 -3.39
CA ILE A 154 26.40 34.19 -4.70
C ILE A 154 24.95 34.23 -5.14
N GLY A 155 24.62 35.29 -5.89
CA GLY A 155 23.27 35.57 -6.35
C GLY A 155 22.90 34.92 -7.69
N ALA A 156 23.88 34.47 -8.47
CA ALA A 156 23.64 33.87 -9.79
C ALA A 156 24.72 32.85 -10.14
N ILE A 157 24.30 31.74 -10.75
CA ILE A 157 25.16 30.65 -11.21
C ILE A 157 24.61 30.19 -12.57
N THR A 158 25.48 29.96 -13.55
CA THR A 158 25.13 29.29 -14.81
C THR A 158 26.32 28.48 -15.32
N GLY A 159 26.08 27.49 -16.18
CA GLY A 159 27.14 26.71 -16.82
C GLY A 159 27.85 27.52 -17.91
N ASP A 160 29.10 27.17 -18.21
CA ASP A 160 29.81 27.70 -19.37
C ASP A 160 29.53 26.95 -20.68
N GLY A 161 28.88 25.79 -20.59
CA GLY A 161 28.55 24.91 -21.72
C GLY A 161 29.43 23.69 -21.87
N ASP A 162 30.51 23.61 -21.08
CA ASP A 162 31.44 22.50 -21.03
C ASP A 162 31.48 21.96 -19.58
N HIS A 163 32.63 22.10 -18.90
CA HIS A 163 32.84 21.64 -17.53
C HIS A 163 33.18 22.78 -16.56
N GLY A 164 32.61 23.97 -16.76
CA GLY A 164 32.81 25.11 -15.87
C GLY A 164 31.53 25.87 -15.53
N LEU A 165 31.66 26.77 -14.56
CA LEU A 165 30.58 27.59 -14.04
C LEU A 165 30.93 29.07 -14.07
N TRP A 166 29.96 29.88 -14.47
CA TRP A 166 29.96 31.33 -14.27
C TRP A 166 29.19 31.67 -13.00
N ILE A 167 29.83 32.42 -12.11
CA ILE A 167 29.32 32.71 -10.77
C ILE A 167 29.35 34.23 -10.54
N GLY A 168 28.20 34.81 -10.26
CA GLY A 168 28.08 36.23 -9.91
C GLY A 168 28.44 36.50 -8.45
N THR A 169 29.31 37.48 -8.21
CA THR A 169 29.73 37.93 -6.87
C THR A 169 29.54 39.45 -6.70
N GLU A 170 29.72 39.96 -5.48
CA GLU A 170 29.64 41.41 -5.18
C GLU A 170 30.65 42.26 -5.96
N ASP A 171 31.82 41.70 -6.28
CA ASP A 171 32.93 42.41 -6.91
C ASP A 171 33.13 42.09 -8.40
N GLY A 172 32.27 41.27 -9.00
CA GLY A 172 32.34 40.92 -10.41
C GLY A 172 31.90 39.48 -10.70
N LEU A 173 32.50 38.89 -11.71
CA LEU A 173 32.20 37.54 -12.17
C LEU A 173 33.36 36.60 -11.81
N ARG A 174 33.04 35.35 -11.48
CA ARG A 174 34.02 34.27 -11.34
C ARG A 174 33.73 33.19 -12.38
N HIS A 175 34.79 32.61 -12.95
CA HIS A 175 34.73 31.37 -13.72
C HIS A 175 35.39 30.25 -12.91
N LEU A 176 34.69 29.14 -12.72
CA LEU A 176 35.19 27.96 -12.03
C LEU A 176 35.30 26.82 -13.04
N ASP A 177 36.49 26.24 -13.20
CA ASP A 177 36.65 24.94 -13.83
C ASP A 177 36.30 23.84 -12.82
N ILE A 178 35.32 22.99 -13.13
CA ILE A 178 34.79 22.00 -12.19
C ILE A 178 35.84 20.92 -11.90
N ALA A 179 36.61 20.49 -12.90
CA ALA A 179 37.55 19.38 -12.78
C ALA A 179 38.81 19.77 -12.00
N SER A 180 39.43 20.90 -12.35
CA SER A 180 40.66 21.39 -11.73
C SER A 180 40.41 22.23 -10.48
N ARG A 181 39.15 22.63 -10.24
CA ARG A 181 38.75 23.59 -9.20
C ARG A 181 39.44 24.95 -9.32
N ALA A 182 39.95 25.29 -10.51
CA ALA A 182 40.61 26.57 -10.73
C ALA A 182 39.56 27.68 -10.86
N VAL A 183 39.80 28.80 -10.18
CA VAL A 183 38.88 29.96 -10.20
C VAL A 183 39.57 31.16 -10.82
N THR A 184 38.96 31.72 -11.86
CA THR A 184 39.40 32.95 -12.52
C THR A 184 38.45 34.09 -12.16
N ALA A 185 39.00 35.21 -11.65
CA ALA A 185 38.22 36.39 -11.31
C ALA A 185 38.23 37.43 -12.44
N LEU A 186 37.04 37.84 -12.87
CA LEU A 186 36.82 38.85 -13.90
C LEU A 186 36.16 40.07 -13.26
N ARG A 187 36.92 41.16 -13.19
CA ARG A 187 36.49 42.43 -12.60
C ARG A 187 36.42 43.52 -13.66
N ALA A 188 35.44 44.40 -13.53
CA ALA A 188 35.29 45.56 -14.40
C ALA A 188 36.57 46.43 -14.41
N GLY A 189 36.92 46.97 -15.58
CA GLY A 189 38.10 47.83 -15.76
C GLY A 189 39.41 47.07 -16.00
N ALA A 190 39.43 45.74 -15.91
CA ALA A 190 40.57 44.95 -16.35
C ALA A 190 40.57 44.84 -17.89
N PRO A 191 41.68 45.16 -18.60
CA PRO A 191 41.72 45.18 -20.06
C PRO A 191 41.26 43.88 -20.73
N GLN A 192 41.58 42.74 -20.11
CA GLN A 192 41.22 41.40 -20.57
C GLN A 192 39.73 41.06 -20.40
N VAL A 193 38.96 41.87 -19.67
CA VAL A 193 37.53 41.66 -19.42
C VAL A 193 36.68 42.47 -20.41
N GLY A 194 37.18 43.60 -20.93
CA GLY A 194 36.42 44.51 -21.78
C GLY A 194 35.39 45.33 -20.99
N ASP A 195 34.24 45.58 -21.60
CA ASP A 195 33.24 46.55 -21.13
C ASP A 195 32.21 45.94 -20.15
N LEU A 196 32.66 45.09 -19.23
CA LEU A 196 31.82 44.59 -18.14
C LEU A 196 31.49 45.75 -17.18
N PRO A 197 30.20 46.12 -16.97
CA PRO A 197 29.83 47.19 -16.06
C PRO A 197 30.23 46.85 -14.61
N ALA A 198 30.79 47.82 -13.89
CA ALA A 198 31.22 47.64 -12.51
C ALA A 198 30.05 47.37 -11.54
N GLY A 199 30.31 46.63 -10.48
CA GLY A 199 29.36 46.39 -9.38
C GLY A 199 28.98 44.92 -9.23
N ARG A 200 28.07 44.66 -8.30
CA ARG A 200 27.54 43.33 -8.01
C ARG A 200 26.93 42.70 -9.26
N VAL A 201 27.36 41.49 -9.60
CA VAL A 201 26.71 40.67 -10.62
C VAL A 201 25.48 40.02 -10.00
N GLN A 202 24.30 40.33 -10.53
CA GLN A 202 23.02 39.86 -9.99
C GLN A 202 22.39 38.77 -10.86
N ALA A 203 22.66 38.78 -12.16
CA ALA A 203 22.11 37.81 -13.10
C ALA A 203 23.19 37.37 -14.07
N VAL A 204 23.22 36.07 -14.37
CA VAL A 204 24.09 35.50 -15.38
C VAL A 204 23.28 34.48 -16.17
N LEU A 205 23.32 34.57 -17.50
CA LEU A 205 22.57 33.70 -18.38
C LEU A 205 23.46 33.31 -19.57
N ARG A 206 23.65 32.02 -19.78
CA ARG A 206 24.17 31.49 -21.04
C ARG A 206 23.00 31.27 -22.00
N ASP A 207 23.00 31.96 -23.13
CA ASP A 207 21.97 31.79 -24.15
C ASP A 207 22.17 30.50 -24.97
N GLY A 208 21.14 30.10 -25.71
CA GLY A 208 21.15 28.92 -26.58
C GLY A 208 22.17 28.98 -27.73
N ALA A 209 22.72 30.16 -28.06
CA ALA A 209 23.81 30.30 -29.01
C ALA A 209 25.20 30.13 -28.36
N GLY A 210 25.27 29.99 -27.03
CA GLY A 210 26.49 29.86 -26.24
C GLY A 210 27.07 31.20 -25.77
N GLY A 211 26.38 32.32 -26.02
CA GLY A 211 26.77 33.64 -25.55
C GLY A 211 26.44 33.83 -24.07
N LEU A 212 27.22 34.66 -23.39
CA LEU A 212 27.08 34.92 -21.96
C LEU A 212 26.58 36.34 -21.71
N TRP A 213 25.39 36.43 -21.12
CA TRP A 213 24.78 37.67 -20.66
C TRP A 213 25.06 37.86 -19.16
N VAL A 214 25.47 39.07 -18.79
CA VAL A 214 25.79 39.43 -17.41
C VAL A 214 25.06 40.71 -17.04
N GLY A 215 24.12 40.58 -16.11
CA GLY A 215 23.41 41.69 -15.49
C GLY A 215 24.09 42.10 -14.19
N THR A 216 24.47 43.37 -14.09
CA THR A 216 25.08 43.94 -12.89
C THR A 216 24.23 45.04 -12.28
N ALA A 217 24.60 45.47 -11.08
CA ALA A 217 23.98 46.60 -10.41
C ALA A 217 24.06 47.93 -11.20
N ARG A 218 24.84 47.97 -12.30
CA ARG A 218 25.05 49.19 -13.10
C ARG A 218 24.87 49.01 -14.61
N GLY A 219 24.47 47.84 -15.09
CA GLY A 219 24.14 47.66 -16.50
C GLY A 219 24.11 46.21 -16.97
N LEU A 220 23.99 46.05 -18.29
CA LEU A 220 24.00 44.76 -18.97
C LEU A 220 25.26 44.63 -19.83
N ALA A 221 25.84 43.42 -19.88
CA ALA A 221 26.92 43.07 -20.78
C ALA A 221 26.64 41.76 -21.51
N TYR A 222 27.22 41.63 -22.69
CA TYR A 222 27.21 40.42 -23.49
C TYR A 222 28.63 40.01 -23.87
N ARG A 223 28.93 38.73 -23.78
CA ARG A 223 30.14 38.11 -24.33
C ARG A 223 29.70 37.06 -25.36
N ALA A 224 30.10 37.25 -26.61
CA ALA A 224 29.85 36.28 -27.67
C ALA A 224 30.48 34.92 -27.32
N PRO A 225 29.99 33.78 -27.87
CA PRO A 225 30.47 32.44 -27.55
C PRO A 225 32.00 32.32 -27.64
N ASP A 226 32.58 32.81 -28.75
CA ASP A 226 34.02 32.82 -29.02
C ASP A 226 34.70 34.15 -28.64
N GLY A 227 33.97 35.06 -28.01
CA GLY A 227 34.46 36.40 -27.66
C GLY A 227 35.46 36.34 -26.50
N ALA A 228 36.57 37.08 -26.60
CA ALA A 228 37.52 37.18 -25.49
C ALA A 228 37.06 38.14 -24.39
N THR A 229 36.23 39.14 -24.74
CA THR A 229 35.86 40.26 -23.87
C THR A 229 34.35 40.51 -23.88
N PHE A 230 33.86 41.19 -22.84
CA PHE A 230 32.47 41.66 -22.76
C PHE A 230 32.27 42.97 -23.54
N THR A 231 31.07 43.14 -24.06
CA THR A 231 30.57 44.38 -24.66
C THR A 231 29.37 44.88 -23.85
N ALA A 232 29.38 46.16 -23.46
CA ALA A 232 28.26 46.76 -22.75
C ALA A 232 27.04 46.88 -23.67
N VAL A 233 25.86 46.49 -23.17
CA VAL A 233 24.60 46.55 -23.91
C VAL A 233 23.76 47.70 -23.32
N PRO A 234 23.57 48.81 -24.07
CA PRO A 234 22.83 49.96 -23.55
C PRO A 234 21.33 49.63 -23.45
N LEU A 235 20.75 49.90 -22.29
CA LEU A 235 19.31 49.81 -22.06
C LEU A 235 18.65 51.19 -22.28
N PRO A 236 17.51 51.27 -22.99
CA PRO A 236 16.79 52.52 -23.18
C PRO A 236 16.39 53.15 -21.83
N GLN A 237 16.70 54.43 -21.64
CA GLN A 237 16.25 55.18 -20.46
C GLN A 237 14.81 55.67 -20.65
N ALA A 238 13.97 55.51 -19.62
CA ALA A 238 12.55 55.90 -19.68
C ALA A 238 12.36 57.42 -19.79
N THR A 239 13.28 58.23 -19.26
CA THR A 239 13.28 59.70 -19.38
C THR A 239 14.70 60.25 -19.42
N SER A 240 14.91 61.40 -20.06
CA SER A 240 16.21 62.10 -20.10
C SER A 240 16.70 62.61 -18.73
N ALA A 241 15.87 62.49 -17.69
CA ALA A 241 16.20 62.85 -16.30
C ALA A 241 16.70 61.65 -15.47
N ASP A 242 16.53 60.41 -15.97
CA ASP A 242 16.96 59.20 -15.26
C ASP A 242 18.45 58.94 -15.48
N THR A 243 19.27 59.62 -14.68
CA THR A 243 20.75 59.53 -14.75
C THR A 243 21.32 58.33 -14.00
N GLN A 244 20.49 57.53 -13.34
CA GLN A 244 20.96 56.39 -12.56
C GLN A 244 21.23 55.18 -13.47
N PRO A 245 22.35 54.46 -13.22
CA PRO A 245 22.66 53.27 -14.00
C PRO A 245 21.63 52.17 -13.76
N THR A 246 21.25 51.47 -14.83
CA THR A 246 20.24 50.41 -14.78
C THR A 246 20.73 49.21 -14.00
N ASN A 247 19.99 48.86 -12.96
CA ASN A 247 20.28 47.69 -12.14
C ASN A 247 19.51 46.49 -12.68
N VAL A 248 20.22 45.58 -13.34
CA VAL A 248 19.67 44.37 -13.95
C VAL A 248 19.62 43.26 -12.92
N SER A 249 18.42 42.82 -12.57
CA SER A 249 18.17 41.89 -11.46
C SER A 249 17.98 40.44 -11.89
N VAL A 250 17.45 40.20 -13.10
CA VAL A 250 17.21 38.86 -13.62
C VAL A 250 17.28 38.85 -15.15
N LEU A 251 17.78 37.74 -15.70
CA LEU A 251 17.85 37.48 -17.12
C LEU A 251 17.17 36.14 -17.41
N PHE A 252 16.41 36.07 -18.50
CA PHE A 252 15.71 34.86 -18.91
C PHE A 252 15.69 34.76 -20.43
N GLN A 253 15.87 33.55 -20.97
CA GLN A 253 15.67 33.28 -22.40
C GLN A 253 14.41 32.45 -22.57
N ASP A 254 13.51 32.86 -23.46
CA ASP A 254 12.30 32.08 -23.77
C ASP A 254 12.53 31.08 -24.92
N GLY A 255 11.48 30.32 -25.25
CA GLY A 255 11.54 29.27 -26.28
C GLY A 255 11.80 29.79 -27.71
N ASP A 256 11.53 31.07 -27.98
CA ASP A 256 11.81 31.73 -29.26
C ASP A 256 13.24 32.29 -29.31
N GLY A 257 13.98 32.19 -28.21
CA GLY A 257 15.34 32.69 -28.08
C GLY A 257 15.43 34.16 -27.68
N ARG A 258 14.31 34.82 -27.35
CA ARG A 258 14.29 36.22 -26.90
C ARG A 258 14.91 36.34 -25.52
N ILE A 259 15.66 37.42 -25.29
CA ILE A 259 16.28 37.69 -23.99
C ILE A 259 15.44 38.71 -23.23
N TRP A 260 14.83 38.26 -22.14
CA TRP A 260 14.06 39.06 -21.21
C TRP A 260 14.94 39.57 -20.08
N ILE A 261 14.84 40.86 -19.81
CA ILE A 261 15.74 41.59 -18.91
C ILE A 261 14.88 42.29 -17.85
N GLY A 262 14.88 41.75 -16.64
CA GLY A 262 14.23 42.35 -15.49
C GLY A 262 15.16 43.33 -14.78
N THR A 263 14.61 44.45 -14.31
CA THR A 263 15.37 45.47 -13.57
C THR A 263 14.77 45.74 -12.19
N ILE A 264 15.51 46.46 -11.34
CA ILE A 264 15.02 46.86 -10.01
C ILE A 264 14.00 48.02 -10.05
N ARG A 265 14.11 48.93 -11.03
CA ARG A 265 13.30 50.17 -11.07
C ARG A 265 12.73 50.55 -12.43
N GLN A 266 13.40 50.17 -13.51
CA GLN A 266 13.10 50.67 -14.87
C GLN A 266 12.18 49.72 -15.65
N GLY A 267 11.65 48.70 -14.99
CA GLY A 267 10.74 47.72 -15.56
C GLY A 267 11.43 46.62 -16.34
N LEU A 268 10.73 46.12 -17.35
CA LEU A 268 11.09 44.96 -18.15
C LEU A 268 11.54 45.38 -19.54
N PHE A 269 12.62 44.78 -20.03
CA PHE A 269 13.09 44.94 -21.40
C PHE A 269 13.15 43.57 -22.10
N VAL A 270 13.11 43.58 -23.42
CA VAL A 270 13.29 42.38 -24.23
C VAL A 270 14.20 42.67 -25.42
N ILE A 271 14.94 41.64 -25.82
CA ILE A 271 15.70 41.57 -27.07
C ILE A 271 15.06 40.48 -27.92
N ASP A 272 14.42 40.85 -29.02
CA ASP A 272 13.63 39.93 -29.85
C ASP A 272 14.48 38.91 -30.61
N THR A 273 15.67 39.32 -31.04
CA THR A 273 16.58 38.45 -31.82
C THR A 273 18.03 38.72 -31.43
N PRO A 274 18.92 37.73 -31.55
CA PRO A 274 20.34 37.92 -31.28
C PRO A 274 20.91 39.13 -32.04
N GLY A 275 21.53 40.06 -31.31
CA GLY A 275 22.12 41.29 -31.86
C GLY A 275 21.16 42.48 -32.04
N ALA A 276 19.86 42.31 -31.79
CA ALA A 276 18.92 43.44 -31.74
C ALA A 276 19.16 44.32 -30.51
N SER A 277 18.79 45.59 -30.60
CA SER A 277 18.81 46.50 -29.45
C SER A 277 17.67 46.18 -28.48
N PRO A 278 17.91 46.23 -27.16
CA PRO A 278 16.85 46.06 -26.17
C PRO A 278 15.77 47.15 -26.31
N HIS A 279 14.51 46.79 -26.11
CA HIS A 279 13.42 47.76 -25.96
C HIS A 279 12.58 47.47 -24.72
N ALA A 280 11.95 48.51 -24.17
CA ALA A 280 11.08 48.36 -23.00
C ALA A 280 9.79 47.63 -23.39
N VAL A 281 9.34 46.72 -22.53
CA VAL A 281 8.06 46.02 -22.67
C VAL A 281 6.99 46.91 -22.05
N ASN A 282 6.10 47.43 -22.88
CA ASN A 282 4.99 48.31 -22.49
C ASN A 282 5.45 49.49 -21.58
N PRO A 283 6.21 50.47 -22.12
CA PRO A 283 6.88 51.53 -21.36
C PRO A 283 5.96 52.46 -20.54
N GLY A 284 4.63 52.38 -20.73
CA GLY A 284 3.64 53.12 -19.93
C GLY A 284 3.01 52.31 -18.79
N ALA A 285 3.32 51.02 -18.67
CA ALA A 285 2.67 50.14 -17.72
C ALA A 285 3.27 50.26 -16.31
N THR A 286 2.45 50.72 -15.36
CA THR A 286 2.84 50.88 -13.96
C THR A 286 2.97 49.56 -13.21
N ASP A 287 2.33 48.49 -13.68
CA ASP A 287 2.39 47.15 -13.07
C ASP A 287 3.78 46.51 -13.18
N LEU A 288 4.55 46.83 -14.23
CA LEU A 288 5.94 46.39 -14.40
C LEU A 288 6.96 47.30 -13.71
N MET A 289 6.55 48.44 -13.15
CA MET A 289 7.45 49.34 -12.45
C MET A 289 7.73 48.83 -11.03
N GLY A 290 8.90 48.22 -10.83
CA GLY A 290 9.31 47.70 -9.53
C GLY A 290 10.50 46.75 -9.65
N TRP A 291 10.84 46.08 -8.55
CA TRP A 291 11.93 45.12 -8.55
C TRP A 291 11.45 43.78 -9.12
N ILE A 292 11.80 43.53 -10.38
CA ILE A 292 11.56 42.25 -11.05
C ILE A 292 12.57 41.24 -10.53
N SER A 293 12.10 40.21 -9.84
CA SER A 293 12.93 39.20 -9.18
C SER A 293 13.04 37.91 -9.97
N ALA A 294 12.02 37.58 -10.77
CA ALA A 294 11.95 36.33 -11.50
C ALA A 294 11.18 36.48 -12.82
N ILE A 295 11.58 35.73 -13.84
CA ILE A 295 10.89 35.64 -15.12
C ILE A 295 10.84 34.16 -15.50
N CYS A 296 9.69 33.67 -15.95
CA CYS A 296 9.49 32.29 -16.34
C CYS A 296 8.52 32.19 -17.52
N ALA A 297 8.77 31.28 -18.45
CA ALA A 297 7.79 30.92 -19.48
C ALA A 297 6.73 29.99 -18.87
N ALA A 298 5.48 30.45 -18.86
CA ALA A 298 4.32 29.68 -18.41
C ALA A 298 3.76 28.77 -19.51
N GLY A 299 3.81 29.24 -20.75
CA GLY A 299 3.39 28.53 -21.95
C GLY A 299 4.16 29.01 -23.18
N PRO A 300 3.78 28.54 -24.38
CA PRO A 300 4.42 28.97 -25.63
C PRO A 300 4.37 30.49 -25.84
N ASP A 301 3.24 31.11 -25.54
CA ASP A 301 2.99 32.54 -25.74
C ASP A 301 2.76 33.31 -24.42
N GLU A 302 3.11 32.73 -23.27
CA GLU A 302 2.80 33.30 -21.95
C GLU A 302 4.06 33.39 -21.07
N ILE A 303 4.41 34.61 -20.66
CA ILE A 303 5.53 34.89 -19.74
C ILE A 303 4.99 35.41 -18.42
N TRP A 304 5.47 34.84 -17.32
CA TRP A 304 5.21 35.31 -15.97
C TRP A 304 6.40 36.11 -15.45
N VAL A 305 6.12 37.30 -14.94
CA VAL A 305 7.10 38.23 -14.38
C VAL A 305 6.78 38.43 -12.91
N GLY A 306 7.65 37.94 -12.03
CA GLY A 306 7.52 38.09 -10.59
C GLY A 306 8.14 39.41 -10.11
N LEU A 307 7.38 40.18 -9.31
CA LEU A 307 7.86 41.42 -8.71
C LEU A 307 7.91 41.31 -7.17
N ARG A 308 8.90 41.98 -6.57
CA ARG A 308 8.98 42.17 -5.12
C ARG A 308 7.88 43.11 -4.62
N ASN A 309 7.22 42.72 -3.52
CA ASN A 309 6.18 43.47 -2.82
C ASN A 309 5.05 44.02 -3.72
N ARG A 310 4.66 43.30 -4.78
CA ARG A 310 3.64 43.74 -5.73
C ARG A 310 2.72 42.64 -6.22
N SER A 311 3.18 41.80 -7.15
CA SER A 311 2.36 40.81 -7.86
C SER A 311 3.22 39.97 -8.80
N ILE A 312 2.60 38.99 -9.44
CA ILE A 312 3.05 38.47 -10.73
C ILE A 312 2.34 39.25 -11.83
N VAL A 313 3.04 39.59 -12.91
CA VAL A 313 2.44 40.11 -14.15
C VAL A 313 2.59 39.06 -15.23
N VAL A 314 1.46 38.63 -15.79
CA VAL A 314 1.40 37.72 -16.92
C VAL A 314 1.38 38.53 -18.20
N ILE A 315 2.19 38.14 -19.18
CA ILE A 315 2.32 38.79 -20.48
C ILE A 315 2.03 37.77 -21.57
N ASP A 316 1.03 38.06 -22.39
CA ASP A 316 0.81 37.35 -23.66
C ASP A 316 1.77 37.92 -24.70
N THR A 317 2.69 37.11 -25.20
CA THR A 317 3.78 37.57 -26.07
C THR A 317 3.34 37.83 -27.50
N ARG A 318 2.13 37.43 -27.87
CA ARG A 318 1.57 37.56 -29.21
C ARG A 318 0.78 38.85 -29.38
N THR A 319 0.07 39.25 -28.32
CA THR A 319 -0.79 40.43 -28.27
C THR A 319 -0.19 41.58 -27.46
N GLY A 320 0.75 41.29 -26.55
CA GLY A 320 1.28 42.24 -25.57
C GLY A 320 0.30 42.54 -24.43
N ALA A 321 -0.83 41.82 -24.35
CA ALA A 321 -1.78 41.97 -23.26
C ALA A 321 -1.14 41.54 -21.93
N MET A 322 -1.49 42.26 -20.86
CA MET A 322 -0.95 41.99 -19.53
C MET A 322 -2.07 41.89 -18.50
N ARG A 323 -1.90 40.96 -17.55
CA ARG A 323 -2.78 40.86 -16.38
C ARG A 323 -1.98 40.60 -15.11
N PRO A 324 -2.30 41.25 -13.97
CA PRO A 324 -1.68 40.93 -12.70
C PRO A 324 -2.33 39.69 -12.06
N ILE A 325 -1.52 38.88 -11.39
CA ILE A 325 -1.96 37.85 -10.43
C ILE A 325 -1.54 38.33 -9.04
N ARG A 326 -2.51 38.41 -8.12
CA ARG A 326 -2.33 38.98 -6.78
C ARG A 326 -2.82 38.01 -5.70
N HIS A 327 -2.30 38.18 -4.50
CA HIS A 327 -2.80 37.55 -3.29
C HIS A 327 -4.15 38.14 -2.89
N ASP A 328 -5.12 37.28 -2.61
CA ASP A 328 -6.42 37.65 -2.05
C ASP A 328 -6.67 36.83 -0.78
N ARG A 329 -6.71 37.51 0.37
CA ARG A 329 -6.94 36.87 1.68
C ARG A 329 -8.31 36.24 1.83
N THR A 330 -9.28 36.67 1.03
CA THR A 330 -10.62 36.09 1.02
C THR A 330 -10.69 34.82 0.18
N GLN A 331 -9.65 34.55 -0.62
CA GLN A 331 -9.56 33.40 -1.51
C GLN A 331 -8.35 32.51 -1.16
N PRO A 332 -8.55 31.36 -0.49
CA PRO A 332 -7.45 30.51 -0.02
C PRO A 332 -6.59 29.92 -1.15
N ASN A 333 -7.15 29.83 -2.36
CA ASN A 333 -6.48 29.29 -3.55
C ASN A 333 -5.90 30.41 -4.45
N SER A 334 -5.84 31.65 -3.96
CA SER A 334 -5.07 32.71 -4.60
C SER A 334 -3.57 32.52 -4.33
N LEU A 335 -2.75 33.39 -4.91
CA LEU A 335 -1.31 33.42 -4.68
C LEU A 335 -1.00 33.52 -3.18
N ALA A 336 0.04 32.83 -2.68
CA ALA A 336 0.35 32.84 -1.24
C ALA A 336 0.68 34.24 -0.70
N HIS A 337 1.36 35.06 -1.51
CA HIS A 337 1.69 36.45 -1.21
C HIS A 337 2.15 37.21 -2.47
N ASP A 338 2.03 38.53 -2.44
CA ASP A 338 2.45 39.46 -3.49
C ASP A 338 3.98 39.72 -3.57
N ASP A 339 4.78 39.11 -2.71
CA ASP A 339 6.24 39.34 -2.68
C ASP A 339 6.95 38.14 -3.29
N ILE A 340 7.22 38.22 -4.59
CA ILE A 340 7.69 37.11 -5.40
C ILE A 340 9.21 37.09 -5.43
N TRP A 341 9.82 35.94 -5.15
CA TRP A 341 11.27 35.78 -5.15
C TRP A 341 11.77 34.88 -6.28
N ALA A 342 11.04 33.81 -6.58
CA ALA A 342 11.43 32.83 -7.57
C ALA A 342 10.22 32.33 -8.36
N LEU A 343 10.44 32.03 -9.64
CA LEU A 343 9.49 31.38 -10.53
C LEU A 343 10.21 30.24 -11.23
N MET A 344 9.51 29.11 -11.43
CA MET A 344 10.03 27.97 -12.17
C MET A 344 8.90 27.21 -12.83
N ARG A 345 9.16 26.70 -14.03
CA ARG A 345 8.32 25.69 -14.69
C ARG A 345 8.99 24.33 -14.55
N ASP A 346 8.26 23.33 -14.03
CA ASP A 346 8.77 21.97 -13.93
C ASP A 346 8.66 21.20 -15.26
N SER A 347 9.25 20.01 -15.31
CA SER A 347 9.23 19.12 -16.48
C SER A 347 7.84 18.59 -16.86
N ALA A 348 6.85 18.63 -15.95
CA ALA A 348 5.45 18.35 -16.26
C ALA A 348 4.74 19.58 -16.85
N GLY A 349 5.42 20.73 -16.89
CA GLY A 349 4.92 22.00 -17.40
C GLY A 349 4.20 22.86 -16.35
N SER A 350 4.16 22.43 -15.09
CA SER A 350 3.47 23.14 -14.00
C SER A 350 4.35 24.25 -13.42
N LEU A 351 3.72 25.26 -12.84
CA LEU A 351 4.41 26.44 -12.35
C LEU A 351 4.54 26.45 -10.84
N TRP A 352 5.73 26.81 -10.39
CA TRP A 352 6.10 26.97 -8.99
C TRP A 352 6.49 28.42 -8.74
N VAL A 353 5.92 28.99 -7.68
CA VAL A 353 6.17 30.37 -7.25
C VAL A 353 6.70 30.36 -5.82
N GLY A 354 7.93 30.80 -5.66
CA GLY A 354 8.52 31.08 -4.36
C GLY A 354 8.27 32.53 -3.97
N GLY A 355 7.69 32.76 -2.80
CA GLY A 355 7.44 34.10 -2.30
C GLY A 355 7.41 34.19 -0.79
N THR A 356 7.14 35.38 -0.26
CA THR A 356 6.79 35.48 1.16
C THR A 356 5.55 34.60 1.44
N GLY A 357 5.49 33.93 2.59
CA GLY A 357 4.33 33.09 2.95
C GLY A 357 4.35 31.66 2.42
N GLY A 358 5.33 31.29 1.58
CA GLY A 358 5.57 29.90 1.18
C GLY A 358 5.72 29.70 -0.33
N LEU A 359 5.35 28.51 -0.79
CA LEU A 359 5.48 28.03 -2.16
C LEU A 359 4.07 27.87 -2.75
N SER A 360 3.75 28.61 -3.81
CA SER A 360 2.51 28.42 -4.57
C SER A 360 2.77 27.53 -5.79
N TYR A 361 1.85 26.62 -6.05
CA TYR A 361 1.89 25.67 -7.16
C TYR A 361 0.66 25.82 -8.04
N HIS A 362 0.87 26.04 -9.33
CA HIS A 362 -0.18 26.10 -10.34
C HIS A 362 0.01 24.91 -11.31
N PRO A 363 -0.91 23.93 -11.32
CA PRO A 363 -0.77 22.75 -12.15
C PRO A 363 -0.84 23.11 -13.64
N HIS A 364 -0.11 22.39 -14.48
CA HIS A 364 -0.33 22.44 -15.91
C HIS A 364 -1.70 21.85 -16.25
N ASP A 365 -2.60 22.70 -16.72
CA ASP A 365 -3.92 22.33 -17.20
C ASP A 365 -4.08 22.60 -18.71
N SER A 366 -5.26 22.30 -19.23
CA SER A 366 -5.56 22.45 -20.66
C SER A 366 -6.17 23.80 -21.03
N GLY A 367 -6.42 24.68 -20.06
CA GLY A 367 -7.22 25.89 -20.22
C GLY A 367 -8.72 25.64 -20.49
N LEU A 368 -9.16 24.38 -20.59
CA LEU A 368 -10.56 24.03 -20.86
C LEU A 368 -11.50 24.48 -19.73
N ILE A 369 -11.01 24.45 -18.49
CA ILE A 369 -11.80 24.75 -17.30
C ILE A 369 -11.28 26.05 -16.70
N ALA A 370 -12.16 27.03 -16.57
CA ALA A 370 -11.89 28.27 -15.88
C ALA A 370 -12.70 28.34 -14.57
N THR A 371 -12.07 28.90 -13.55
CA THR A 371 -12.74 29.18 -12.27
C THR A 371 -12.96 30.68 -12.13
N VAL A 372 -14.20 31.08 -11.85
CA VAL A 372 -14.58 32.44 -11.48
C VAL A 372 -14.98 32.43 -10.02
N PHE A 373 -14.08 32.87 -9.14
CA PHE A 373 -14.39 32.98 -7.72
C PHE A 373 -15.40 34.10 -7.47
N GLY A 374 -16.28 33.85 -6.51
CA GLY A 374 -17.21 34.85 -6.03
C GLY A 374 -16.61 35.74 -4.95
N GLY A 375 -17.05 37.00 -4.89
CA GLY A 375 -16.53 38.00 -3.95
C GLY A 375 -16.50 39.39 -4.55
N SER A 376 -16.58 40.41 -3.70
CA SER A 376 -16.84 41.83 -4.05
C SER A 376 -15.70 42.57 -4.77
N ARG A 377 -15.03 41.93 -5.73
CA ARG A 377 -14.10 42.60 -6.64
C ARG A 377 -14.86 43.48 -7.64
N PRO A 378 -14.31 44.64 -8.05
CA PRO A 378 -14.92 45.47 -9.09
C PRO A 378 -15.15 44.67 -10.37
N GLY A 379 -16.38 44.68 -10.90
CA GLY A 379 -16.74 43.94 -12.12
C GLY A 379 -16.87 42.41 -11.97
N GLY A 380 -16.56 41.84 -10.79
CA GLY A 380 -16.72 40.41 -10.51
C GLY A 380 -18.11 40.02 -10.00
N LEU A 381 -18.23 38.80 -9.47
CA LEU A 381 -19.47 38.30 -8.89
C LEU A 381 -19.76 38.99 -7.55
N SER A 382 -21.02 39.27 -7.26
CA SER A 382 -21.37 40.05 -6.05
C SER A 382 -21.42 39.25 -4.77
N ALA A 383 -21.49 37.93 -4.87
CA ALA A 383 -21.49 37.01 -3.75
C ALA A 383 -20.69 35.74 -4.10
N SER A 384 -20.37 34.94 -3.08
CA SER A 384 -19.53 33.75 -3.22
C SER A 384 -20.26 32.59 -3.88
N ASP A 385 -21.46 32.26 -3.41
CA ASP A 385 -22.11 30.98 -3.68
C ASP A 385 -23.18 31.10 -4.75
N VAL A 386 -22.96 30.47 -5.91
CA VAL A 386 -23.83 30.59 -7.09
C VAL A 386 -24.85 29.44 -7.09
N PHE A 387 -26.08 29.72 -6.67
CA PHE A 387 -27.16 28.74 -6.50
C PHE A 387 -27.99 28.50 -7.77
N ALA A 388 -28.02 29.47 -8.68
CA ALA A 388 -28.74 29.33 -9.94
C ALA A 388 -27.93 29.92 -11.09
N VAL A 389 -27.95 29.26 -12.24
CA VAL A 389 -27.27 29.71 -13.45
C VAL A 389 -28.26 29.63 -14.60
N MET A 390 -28.41 30.71 -15.35
CA MET A 390 -29.19 30.73 -16.59
C MET A 390 -28.40 31.45 -17.68
N ALA A 391 -28.20 30.78 -18.81
CA ALA A 391 -27.68 31.43 -20.01
C ALA A 391 -28.84 32.04 -20.80
N ALA A 392 -28.81 33.35 -21.01
CA ALA A 392 -29.79 34.07 -21.80
C ALA A 392 -29.48 33.95 -23.30
N ARG A 393 -30.51 34.10 -24.14
CA ARG A 393 -30.40 33.98 -25.60
C ARG A 393 -29.48 35.02 -26.25
N ASP A 394 -29.28 36.15 -25.57
CA ASP A 394 -28.41 37.24 -26.00
C ASP A 394 -26.92 37.01 -25.64
N GLY A 395 -26.61 35.89 -24.97
CA GLY A 395 -25.26 35.51 -24.59
C GLY A 395 -24.81 35.95 -23.19
N HIS A 396 -25.64 36.73 -22.48
CA HIS A 396 -25.41 37.04 -21.07
C HIS A 396 -25.70 35.83 -20.18
N VAL A 397 -25.10 35.83 -18.99
CA VAL A 397 -25.30 34.79 -17.98
C VAL A 397 -25.86 35.43 -16.72
N TRP A 398 -27.01 34.92 -16.28
CA TRP A 398 -27.67 35.32 -15.04
C TRP A 398 -27.28 34.36 -13.92
N LEU A 399 -26.79 34.91 -12.81
CA LEU A 399 -26.31 34.17 -11.65
C LEU A 399 -27.15 34.54 -10.44
N GLY A 400 -27.83 33.56 -9.87
CA GLY A 400 -28.61 33.70 -8.64
C GLY A 400 -27.82 33.24 -7.42
N TYR A 401 -27.99 33.96 -6.30
CA TYR A 401 -27.26 33.71 -5.06
C TYR A 401 -28.20 33.29 -3.91
N PHE A 402 -27.62 32.94 -2.75
CA PHE A 402 -28.38 32.61 -1.54
C PHE A 402 -29.15 33.79 -0.95
N ASP A 403 -28.53 34.96 -0.85
CA ASP A 403 -29.13 36.16 -0.27
C ASP A 403 -28.64 37.45 -0.94
N GLY A 404 -27.84 37.32 -2.01
CA GLY A 404 -27.26 38.42 -2.79
C GLY A 404 -28.11 38.90 -3.97
N GLY A 405 -29.25 38.25 -4.23
CA GLY A 405 -30.10 38.50 -5.39
C GLY A 405 -29.54 37.87 -6.67
N VAL A 406 -29.46 38.66 -7.75
CA VAL A 406 -29.01 38.18 -9.07
C VAL A 406 -27.97 39.12 -9.68
N ASP A 407 -26.95 38.56 -10.31
CA ASP A 407 -26.03 39.28 -11.20
C ASP A 407 -26.23 38.88 -12.65
N VAL A 408 -26.02 39.84 -13.56
CA VAL A 408 -25.94 39.60 -15.00
C VAL A 408 -24.51 39.83 -15.46
N ILE A 409 -23.93 38.76 -16.02
CA ILE A 409 -22.56 38.70 -16.47
C ILE A 409 -22.53 38.71 -18.00
N ASP A 410 -21.78 39.66 -18.55
CA ASP A 410 -21.24 39.55 -19.89
C ASP A 410 -19.91 38.78 -19.78
N PRO A 411 -19.77 37.61 -20.42
CA PRO A 411 -18.53 36.85 -20.39
C PRO A 411 -17.29 37.62 -20.88
N LEU A 412 -17.45 38.69 -21.66
CA LEU A 412 -16.35 39.55 -22.12
C LEU A 412 -16.09 40.75 -21.21
N ALA A 413 -17.15 41.36 -20.66
CA ALA A 413 -17.06 42.62 -19.90
C ALA A 413 -17.16 42.47 -18.37
N GLY A 414 -17.50 41.28 -17.87
CA GLY A 414 -17.76 41.02 -16.47
C GLY A 414 -19.20 41.33 -16.07
N ARG A 415 -19.43 41.71 -14.81
CA ARG A 415 -20.77 42.06 -14.30
C ARG A 415 -21.26 43.37 -14.91
N VAL A 416 -22.37 43.31 -15.65
CA VAL A 416 -22.99 44.46 -16.34
C VAL A 416 -24.27 44.97 -15.67
N ALA A 417 -24.99 44.10 -14.97
CA ALA A 417 -26.19 44.47 -14.24
C ALA A 417 -26.39 43.60 -12.99
N ALA A 418 -27.34 44.00 -12.15
CA ALA A 418 -27.51 43.46 -10.82
C ALA A 418 -28.91 43.76 -10.27
N LEU A 419 -29.63 42.72 -9.83
CA LEU A 419 -30.88 42.85 -9.09
C LEU A 419 -30.59 42.58 -7.62
N ARG A 420 -30.67 43.63 -6.81
CA ARG A 420 -30.34 43.56 -5.39
C ARG A 420 -31.58 43.30 -4.54
N PRO A 421 -31.43 42.55 -3.44
CA PRO A 421 -32.51 42.39 -2.50
C PRO A 421 -32.85 43.67 -1.74
N ASP A 422 -34.14 43.87 -1.46
CA ASP A 422 -34.63 44.92 -0.56
C ASP A 422 -35.90 44.43 0.15
N PRO A 423 -35.81 43.99 1.43
CA PRO A 423 -36.97 43.52 2.18
C PRO A 423 -38.01 44.63 2.43
N GLY A 424 -37.65 45.91 2.29
CA GLY A 424 -38.58 47.04 2.37
C GLY A 424 -39.44 47.23 1.12
N ARG A 425 -39.09 46.57 -0.01
CA ARG A 425 -39.79 46.67 -1.30
C ARG A 425 -40.12 45.29 -1.88
N PRO A 426 -40.89 44.44 -1.16
CA PRO A 426 -41.09 43.03 -1.52
C PRO A 426 -41.77 42.80 -2.89
N GLU A 427 -42.47 43.80 -3.42
CA GLU A 427 -43.16 43.73 -4.71
C GLU A 427 -42.27 44.20 -5.90
N ASP A 428 -41.24 45.01 -5.65
CA ASP A 428 -40.41 45.64 -6.69
C ASP A 428 -38.90 45.36 -6.53
N ALA A 429 -38.53 44.48 -5.60
CA ALA A 429 -37.15 44.05 -5.35
C ALA A 429 -37.13 42.56 -4.99
N LEU A 430 -35.98 41.92 -5.19
CA LEU A 430 -35.81 40.54 -4.78
C LEU A 430 -35.83 40.40 -3.24
N PRO A 431 -36.26 39.26 -2.70
CA PRO A 431 -36.11 38.97 -1.28
C PRO A 431 -34.62 38.71 -0.94
N PRO A 432 -34.16 38.98 0.29
CA PRO A 432 -32.83 38.58 0.76
C PRO A 432 -32.84 37.08 1.09
N ASP A 433 -33.09 36.27 0.06
CA ASP A 433 -33.34 34.83 0.15
C ASP A 433 -32.94 34.16 -1.17
N ILE A 434 -32.93 32.82 -1.17
CA ILE A 434 -32.31 32.03 -2.22
C ILE A 434 -33.02 32.18 -3.56
N VAL A 435 -32.23 32.32 -4.61
CA VAL A 435 -32.65 32.17 -6.01
C VAL A 435 -32.37 30.73 -6.42
N TYR A 436 -33.44 29.98 -6.70
CA TYR A 436 -33.33 28.55 -7.02
C TYR A 436 -33.23 28.26 -8.52
N SER A 437 -33.97 29.00 -9.35
CA SER A 437 -34.06 28.74 -10.79
C SER A 437 -34.49 29.99 -11.53
N MET A 438 -34.13 30.08 -12.82
CA MET A 438 -34.50 31.20 -13.69
C MET A 438 -34.83 30.67 -15.09
N THR A 439 -35.77 31.33 -15.77
CA THR A 439 -36.10 31.02 -17.17
C THR A 439 -36.44 32.30 -17.94
N GLN A 440 -36.10 32.33 -19.23
CA GLN A 440 -36.33 33.48 -20.11
C GLN A 440 -37.52 33.21 -21.05
N ASP A 441 -38.34 34.24 -21.28
CA ASP A 441 -39.40 34.20 -22.29
C ASP A 441 -38.93 34.68 -23.68
N GLU A 442 -39.81 34.62 -24.67
CA GLU A 442 -39.48 35.06 -26.04
C GLU A 442 -39.22 36.56 -26.18
N ALA A 443 -39.74 37.38 -25.26
CA ALA A 443 -39.50 38.82 -25.21
C ALA A 443 -38.20 39.18 -24.47
N GLY A 444 -37.46 38.19 -23.98
CA GLY A 444 -36.19 38.34 -23.28
C GLY A 444 -36.32 38.62 -21.78
N ARG A 445 -37.54 38.65 -21.22
CA ARG A 445 -37.74 38.87 -19.78
C ARG A 445 -37.45 37.59 -19.01
N VAL A 446 -36.97 37.76 -17.79
CA VAL A 446 -36.49 36.65 -16.95
C VAL A 446 -37.44 36.45 -15.79
N TYR A 447 -37.95 35.25 -15.65
CA TYR A 447 -38.68 34.79 -14.48
C TYR A 447 -37.68 34.17 -13.51
N ILE A 448 -37.82 34.49 -12.23
CA ILE A 448 -36.88 34.15 -11.16
C ILE A 448 -37.66 33.46 -10.06
N ALA A 449 -37.33 32.20 -9.79
CA ALA A 449 -37.90 31.40 -8.71
C ALA A 449 -37.10 31.62 -7.42
N THR A 450 -37.81 31.94 -6.34
CA THR A 450 -37.21 32.17 -5.03
C THR A 450 -37.99 31.43 -3.95
N ARG A 451 -37.43 31.34 -2.75
CA ARG A 451 -38.16 30.85 -1.56
C ARG A 451 -39.38 31.71 -1.19
N ARG A 452 -39.50 32.94 -1.70
CA ARG A 452 -40.60 33.86 -1.37
C ARG A 452 -41.47 34.23 -2.57
N GLY A 453 -41.53 33.34 -3.56
CA GLY A 453 -42.37 33.48 -4.74
C GLY A 453 -41.59 33.65 -6.04
N VAL A 454 -42.33 33.97 -7.10
CA VAL A 454 -41.80 34.18 -8.44
C VAL A 454 -41.72 35.67 -8.74
N TYR A 455 -40.59 36.07 -9.31
CA TYR A 455 -40.33 37.44 -9.74
C TYR A 455 -40.10 37.48 -11.25
N ARG A 456 -40.35 38.63 -11.88
CA ARG A 456 -40.09 38.88 -13.29
C ARG A 456 -39.24 40.13 -13.43
N ALA A 457 -38.09 39.98 -14.08
CA ALA A 457 -37.19 41.05 -14.45
C ALA A 457 -37.31 41.40 -15.94
N ASP A 458 -37.03 42.66 -16.27
CA ASP A 458 -36.79 43.03 -17.67
C ASP A 458 -35.48 42.42 -18.19
N ALA A 459 -35.30 42.40 -19.51
CA ALA A 459 -34.12 41.81 -20.15
C ALA A 459 -32.80 42.49 -19.76
N ALA A 460 -32.86 43.77 -19.37
CA ALA A 460 -31.69 44.56 -18.97
C ALA A 460 -31.35 44.43 -17.47
N ALA A 461 -32.15 43.66 -16.71
CA ALA A 461 -32.06 43.54 -15.26
C ALA A 461 -32.08 44.90 -14.53
N LEU A 462 -32.88 45.85 -15.01
CA LEU A 462 -33.01 47.18 -14.41
C LEU A 462 -34.19 47.27 -13.43
N ALA A 463 -35.24 46.51 -13.68
CA ALA A 463 -36.40 46.41 -12.80
C ALA A 463 -36.81 44.95 -12.62
N VAL A 464 -37.32 44.66 -11.43
CA VAL A 464 -37.94 43.39 -11.07
C VAL A 464 -39.29 43.64 -10.42
N ARG A 465 -40.25 42.75 -10.66
CA ARG A 465 -41.55 42.78 -9.98
C ARG A 465 -41.97 41.38 -9.57
N ARG A 466 -42.61 41.26 -8.42
CA ARG A 466 -43.24 40.01 -8.01
C ARG A 466 -44.38 39.65 -8.96
N VAL A 467 -44.50 38.36 -9.26
CA VAL A 467 -45.52 37.81 -10.14
C VAL A 467 -46.60 37.16 -9.28
N THR A 468 -47.84 37.62 -9.43
CA THR A 468 -49.00 36.97 -8.84
C THR A 468 -49.48 35.85 -9.75
N LEU A 469 -49.40 34.62 -9.28
CA LEU A 469 -49.89 33.43 -9.99
C LEU A 469 -51.31 33.11 -9.49
N SER A 470 -52.30 33.17 -10.39
CA SER A 470 -53.70 33.06 -10.01
C SER A 470 -54.00 31.72 -9.32
N GLY A 471 -54.56 31.76 -8.10
CA GLY A 471 -54.89 30.54 -7.35
C GLY A 471 -53.71 29.90 -6.61
N ARG A 472 -52.54 30.54 -6.57
CA ARG A 472 -51.37 30.12 -5.79
C ARG A 472 -50.94 31.26 -4.87
N ASP A 473 -50.48 30.94 -3.66
CA ASP A 473 -49.94 31.95 -2.74
C ASP A 473 -48.76 32.68 -3.41
N PRO A 474 -48.79 34.02 -3.54
CA PRO A 474 -47.68 34.79 -4.10
C PRO A 474 -46.35 34.60 -3.35
N ALA A 475 -46.40 34.16 -2.08
CA ALA A 475 -45.23 33.89 -1.23
C ALA A 475 -44.77 32.43 -1.27
N ALA A 476 -45.47 31.56 -1.98
CA ALA A 476 -45.14 30.14 -2.03
C ALA A 476 -43.69 29.93 -2.53
N PRO A 477 -42.89 29.11 -1.82
CA PRO A 477 -41.56 28.76 -2.26
C PRO A 477 -41.62 28.08 -3.63
N THR A 478 -40.74 28.51 -4.52
CA THR A 478 -40.66 27.99 -5.89
C THR A 478 -39.24 27.52 -6.13
N GLU A 479 -39.09 26.22 -6.35
CA GLU A 479 -37.80 25.55 -6.49
C GLU A 479 -37.33 25.53 -7.95
N THR A 480 -38.25 25.35 -8.90
CA THR A 480 -37.91 25.25 -10.31
C THR A 480 -38.99 25.85 -11.20
N ILE A 481 -38.59 26.47 -12.30
CA ILE A 481 -39.49 27.05 -13.30
C ILE A 481 -38.96 26.78 -14.71
N VAL A 482 -39.88 26.56 -15.65
CA VAL A 482 -39.53 26.45 -17.07
C VAL A 482 -40.66 27.04 -17.92
N ILE A 483 -40.29 27.75 -18.99
CA ILE A 483 -41.24 28.20 -20.00
C ILE A 483 -41.17 27.26 -21.19
N HIS A 484 -42.32 26.72 -21.59
CA HIS A 484 -42.44 25.83 -22.72
C HIS A 484 -43.78 26.03 -23.43
N GLN A 485 -43.77 26.23 -24.74
CA GLN A 485 -44.96 26.43 -25.57
C GLN A 485 -45.96 27.47 -25.02
N GLY A 486 -45.45 28.62 -24.54
CA GLY A 486 -46.31 29.67 -23.99
C GLY A 486 -46.94 29.31 -22.62
N MET A 487 -46.44 28.27 -21.95
CA MET A 487 -46.83 27.91 -20.59
C MET A 487 -45.66 28.16 -19.63
N LEU A 488 -45.94 28.79 -18.49
CA LEU A 488 -45.00 28.83 -17.36
C LEU A 488 -45.31 27.65 -16.43
N TRP A 489 -44.40 26.69 -16.38
CA TRP A 489 -44.42 25.58 -15.42
C TRP A 489 -43.68 25.98 -14.15
N VAL A 490 -44.29 25.70 -13.01
CA VAL A 490 -43.84 26.14 -11.69
C VAL A 490 -43.84 24.94 -10.75
N GLY A 491 -42.66 24.51 -10.34
CA GLY A 491 -42.47 23.48 -9.33
C GLY A 491 -42.22 24.10 -7.95
N GLY A 492 -43.08 23.81 -6.98
CA GLY A 492 -42.92 24.30 -5.62
C GLY A 492 -42.35 23.27 -4.65
N GLU A 493 -42.05 23.74 -3.43
CA GLU A 493 -41.48 22.92 -2.36
C GLU A 493 -42.55 22.00 -1.73
N GLU A 494 -43.76 22.51 -1.53
CA GLU A 494 -44.84 21.80 -0.83
C GLU A 494 -46.15 21.72 -1.64
N ASP A 495 -46.26 22.45 -2.75
CA ASP A 495 -47.51 22.60 -3.49
C ASP A 495 -47.51 21.90 -4.86
N GLY A 496 -46.49 21.11 -5.19
CA GLY A 496 -46.48 20.30 -6.41
C GLY A 496 -46.12 21.09 -7.66
N LEU A 497 -46.57 20.57 -8.81
CA LEU A 497 -46.39 21.20 -10.12
C LEU A 497 -47.65 21.99 -10.49
N HIS A 498 -47.43 23.24 -10.92
CA HIS A 498 -48.45 24.13 -11.45
C HIS A 498 -48.08 24.57 -12.86
N SER A 499 -49.06 24.90 -13.70
CA SER A 499 -48.81 25.53 -14.99
C SER A 499 -49.78 26.67 -15.26
N TYR A 500 -49.27 27.71 -15.92
CA TYR A 500 -50.02 28.94 -16.21
C TYR A 500 -49.89 29.32 -17.67
N SER A 501 -51.01 29.67 -18.31
CA SER A 501 -50.98 30.25 -19.66
C SER A 501 -50.27 31.59 -19.65
N MET A 502 -49.40 31.84 -20.61
CA MET A 502 -48.71 33.13 -20.77
C MET A 502 -49.53 34.03 -21.69
N ASP A 503 -50.45 34.80 -21.10
CA ASP A 503 -51.39 35.65 -21.83
C ASP A 503 -50.87 37.09 -22.02
N GLY A 504 -51.30 37.75 -23.10
CA GLY A 504 -51.12 39.20 -23.36
C GLY A 504 -49.81 39.63 -24.04
N PRO A 505 -49.65 40.94 -24.35
CA PRO A 505 -48.45 41.48 -24.99
C PRO A 505 -47.22 41.28 -24.11
N GLY A 506 -46.34 40.40 -24.58
CA GLY A 506 -45.27 39.83 -23.77
C GLY A 506 -45.84 38.91 -22.69
N GLY A 507 -46.09 37.65 -23.03
CA GLY A 507 -46.47 36.53 -22.16
C GLY A 507 -46.37 36.75 -20.65
N THR A 508 -47.46 37.20 -20.02
CA THR A 508 -47.59 37.33 -18.56
C THR A 508 -48.34 36.10 -18.03
N PRO A 509 -47.87 35.44 -16.96
CA PRO A 509 -48.53 34.24 -16.44
C PRO A 509 -49.95 34.57 -15.96
N GLY A 510 -50.92 33.80 -16.42
CA GLY A 510 -52.35 34.04 -16.25
C GLY A 510 -53.02 33.04 -15.31
N ARG A 511 -54.06 32.38 -15.83
CA ARG A 511 -54.90 31.40 -15.11
C ARG A 511 -54.20 30.04 -15.02
N PRO A 512 -54.43 29.28 -13.92
CA PRO A 512 -53.87 27.94 -13.79
C PRO A 512 -54.51 26.99 -14.82
N VAL A 513 -53.67 26.19 -15.46
CA VAL A 513 -54.07 25.10 -16.39
C VAL A 513 -53.89 23.74 -15.73
N PHE A 514 -52.92 23.59 -14.83
CA PHE A 514 -52.67 22.40 -14.02
C PHE A 514 -52.25 22.79 -12.60
N GLY A 515 -52.64 22.01 -11.58
CA GLY A 515 -52.24 22.20 -10.18
C GLY A 515 -53.23 22.95 -9.28
N GLY A 516 -54.36 23.42 -9.85
CA GLY A 516 -55.41 24.15 -9.13
C GLY A 516 -56.31 23.28 -8.25
N ALA A 517 -56.33 21.96 -8.47
CA ALA A 517 -57.10 20.99 -7.67
C ALA A 517 -56.17 20.04 -6.89
N PRO A 518 -56.52 19.62 -5.66
CA PRO A 518 -55.69 18.70 -4.86
C PRO A 518 -55.34 17.38 -5.56
N HIS A 519 -56.26 16.83 -6.36
CA HIS A 519 -56.05 15.59 -7.12
C HIS A 519 -54.96 15.71 -8.21
N ASP A 520 -54.66 16.91 -8.71
CA ASP A 520 -53.57 17.11 -9.68
C ASP A 520 -52.21 16.86 -9.04
N GLN A 521 -52.11 17.11 -7.73
CA GLN A 521 -50.87 16.98 -6.97
C GLN A 521 -50.64 15.56 -6.44
N GLU A 522 -51.70 14.75 -6.32
CA GLU A 522 -51.62 13.32 -5.97
C GLU A 522 -51.16 12.44 -7.15
N GLN A 523 -51.15 12.99 -8.36
CA GLN A 523 -50.67 12.34 -9.59
C GLN A 523 -49.15 12.47 -9.79
N LEU A 524 -48.39 12.84 -8.76
CA LEU A 524 -46.93 12.86 -8.82
C LEU A 524 -46.37 12.00 -7.69
N SER A 525 -45.15 11.50 -7.88
CA SER A 525 -44.44 10.73 -6.84
C SER A 525 -44.19 11.52 -5.55
N ASP A 526 -44.07 12.85 -5.64
CA ASP A 526 -43.92 13.76 -4.51
C ASP A 526 -44.41 15.17 -4.91
N ARG A 527 -44.76 15.99 -3.92
CA ARG A 527 -45.13 17.40 -4.07
C ARG A 527 -43.92 18.32 -4.13
N THR A 528 -42.76 17.89 -3.65
CA THR A 528 -41.51 18.66 -3.76
C THR A 528 -40.89 18.46 -5.14
N ILE A 529 -41.08 19.46 -6.01
CA ILE A 529 -40.54 19.42 -7.38
C ILE A 529 -39.12 20.00 -7.37
N ARG A 530 -38.17 19.25 -7.91
CA ARG A 530 -36.74 19.58 -7.88
C ARG A 530 -36.15 19.90 -9.24
N ALA A 531 -36.65 19.23 -10.28
CA ALA A 531 -36.18 19.42 -11.65
C ALA A 531 -37.34 19.31 -12.64
N LEU A 532 -37.31 20.14 -13.67
CA LEU A 532 -38.23 20.08 -14.81
C LEU A 532 -37.40 20.04 -16.09
N LEU A 533 -37.71 19.11 -16.99
CA LEU A 533 -37.08 19.01 -18.30
C LEU A 533 -38.14 18.79 -19.37
N THR A 534 -38.18 19.66 -20.37
CA THR A 534 -39.09 19.54 -21.51
C THR A 534 -38.37 18.89 -22.68
N VAL A 535 -39.05 17.96 -23.36
CA VAL A 535 -38.49 17.16 -24.46
C VAL A 535 -39.48 17.17 -25.61
N GLY A 536 -39.06 17.72 -26.74
CA GLY A 536 -39.97 17.96 -27.87
C GLY A 536 -41.18 18.80 -27.45
N ASP A 537 -42.32 18.57 -28.12
CA ASP A 537 -43.55 19.35 -27.92
C ASP A 537 -44.52 18.77 -26.90
N HIS A 538 -44.30 17.53 -26.44
CA HIS A 538 -45.31 16.76 -25.72
C HIS A 538 -44.83 16.05 -24.45
N GLU A 539 -43.55 16.15 -24.10
CA GLU A 539 -43.00 15.42 -22.95
C GLU A 539 -42.45 16.39 -21.91
N LEU A 540 -42.88 16.22 -20.67
CA LEU A 540 -42.33 16.89 -19.50
C LEU A 540 -41.87 15.85 -18.49
N TRP A 541 -40.57 15.83 -18.24
CA TRP A 541 -39.96 15.03 -17.17
C TRP A 541 -39.87 15.84 -15.89
N ILE A 542 -40.31 15.23 -14.79
CA ILE A 542 -40.47 15.89 -13.48
C ILE A 542 -39.68 15.10 -12.45
N GLY A 543 -38.57 15.67 -12.00
CA GLY A 543 -37.79 15.15 -10.89
C GLY A 543 -38.34 15.64 -9.57
N THR A 544 -38.53 14.73 -8.62
CA THR A 544 -39.03 15.04 -7.28
C THR A 544 -38.08 14.53 -6.20
N ARG A 545 -38.39 14.83 -4.92
CA ARG A 545 -37.61 14.29 -3.79
C ARG A 545 -37.80 12.77 -3.60
N ASN A 546 -38.89 12.19 -4.11
CA ASN A 546 -39.23 10.77 -3.95
C ASN A 546 -39.60 10.07 -5.28
N GLY A 547 -38.92 10.42 -6.37
CA GLY A 547 -39.04 9.70 -7.64
C GLY A 547 -39.04 10.59 -8.87
N LEU A 548 -39.13 9.93 -10.02
CA LEU A 548 -39.18 10.55 -11.35
C LEU A 548 -40.58 10.36 -11.95
N ASN A 549 -41.09 11.38 -12.62
CA ASN A 549 -42.37 11.30 -13.32
C ASN A 549 -42.18 11.70 -14.78
N HIS A 550 -42.92 11.03 -15.67
CA HIS A 550 -43.04 11.39 -17.06
C HIS A 550 -44.47 11.85 -17.33
N PHE A 551 -44.63 13.09 -17.76
CA PHE A 551 -45.92 13.69 -18.05
C PHE A 551 -46.07 13.95 -19.55
N ASP A 552 -47.05 13.29 -20.14
CA ASP A 552 -47.43 13.47 -21.54
C ASP A 552 -48.40 14.65 -21.63
N LEU A 553 -47.92 15.76 -22.20
CA LEU A 553 -48.67 17.03 -22.32
C LEU A 553 -49.83 16.94 -23.30
N ALA A 554 -49.82 15.98 -24.23
CA ALA A 554 -50.88 15.82 -25.22
C ALA A 554 -52.09 15.05 -24.64
N THR A 555 -51.83 14.05 -23.79
CA THR A 555 -52.85 13.16 -23.22
C THR A 555 -53.19 13.48 -21.77
N GLY A 556 -52.35 14.24 -21.08
CA GLY A 556 -52.48 14.53 -19.65
C GLY A 556 -52.16 13.32 -18.75
N LYS A 557 -51.51 12.28 -19.27
CA LYS A 557 -51.15 11.08 -18.49
C LYS A 557 -49.82 11.27 -17.77
N VAL A 558 -49.78 10.91 -16.49
CA VAL A 558 -48.54 10.84 -15.71
C VAL A 558 -48.14 9.38 -15.48
N GLU A 559 -46.89 9.05 -15.77
CA GLU A 559 -46.24 7.79 -15.37
C GLU A 559 -45.32 8.05 -14.17
N HIS A 560 -45.52 7.29 -13.08
CA HIS A 560 -44.65 7.34 -11.90
C HIS A 560 -43.54 6.29 -12.01
N ILE A 561 -42.31 6.73 -11.82
CA ILE A 561 -41.12 5.88 -11.82
C ILE A 561 -40.53 5.91 -10.40
N ALA A 562 -40.95 4.93 -9.60
CA ALA A 562 -40.50 4.77 -8.23
C ALA A 562 -39.02 4.34 -8.14
N PRO A 563 -38.29 4.76 -7.10
CA PRO A 563 -36.96 4.26 -6.82
C PRO A 563 -36.98 2.76 -6.55
N ALA A 564 -35.98 2.06 -7.05
CA ALA A 564 -35.77 0.63 -6.82
C ALA A 564 -34.26 0.37 -6.67
N PRO A 565 -33.64 0.79 -5.53
CA PRO A 565 -32.19 0.70 -5.32
C PRO A 565 -31.65 -0.73 -5.35
N GLU A 566 -32.48 -1.72 -5.04
CA GLU A 566 -32.11 -3.14 -5.12
C GLU A 566 -32.21 -3.73 -6.54
N ASP A 567 -32.87 -3.02 -7.46
CA ASP A 567 -32.98 -3.41 -8.86
C ASP A 567 -31.85 -2.72 -9.67
N PRO A 568 -30.85 -3.45 -10.20
CA PRO A 568 -29.77 -2.85 -10.98
C PRO A 568 -30.25 -2.22 -12.30
N GLN A 569 -31.52 -2.41 -12.66
CA GLN A 569 -32.17 -1.78 -13.81
C GLN A 569 -33.26 -0.77 -13.40
N GLY A 570 -33.48 -0.56 -12.11
CA GLY A 570 -34.44 0.39 -11.56
C GLY A 570 -33.86 1.81 -11.42
N LEU A 571 -34.63 2.76 -10.90
CA LEU A 571 -34.09 4.09 -10.54
C LEU A 571 -33.28 3.95 -9.22
N PRO A 572 -32.00 4.39 -9.14
CA PRO A 572 -31.14 4.03 -8.02
C PRO A 572 -31.47 4.75 -6.71
N ASP A 573 -32.06 5.95 -6.78
CA ASP A 573 -32.32 6.78 -5.59
C ASP A 573 -33.58 7.64 -5.79
N PRO A 574 -34.37 7.88 -4.73
CA PRO A 574 -35.59 8.71 -4.77
C PRO A 574 -35.35 10.17 -5.14
N TYR A 575 -34.25 10.77 -4.70
CA TYR A 575 -34.06 12.21 -4.81
C TYR A 575 -33.46 12.55 -6.17
N ILE A 576 -34.33 12.98 -7.09
CA ILE A 576 -33.94 13.50 -8.40
C ILE A 576 -33.49 14.96 -8.28
N SER A 577 -32.24 15.22 -8.61
CA SER A 577 -31.61 16.55 -8.50
C SER A 577 -31.47 17.25 -9.85
N SER A 578 -31.28 16.50 -10.93
CA SER A 578 -31.07 17.07 -12.26
C SER A 578 -31.47 16.09 -13.36
N LEU A 579 -31.86 16.62 -14.51
CA LEU A 579 -32.33 15.87 -15.67
C LEU A 579 -31.67 16.44 -16.93
N LEU A 580 -31.26 15.58 -17.84
CA LEU A 580 -30.66 15.97 -19.12
C LEU A 580 -31.05 14.98 -20.21
N ILE A 581 -31.36 15.47 -21.41
CA ILE A 581 -31.49 14.62 -22.60
C ILE A 581 -30.25 14.82 -23.45
N ASP A 582 -29.62 13.70 -23.83
CA ASP A 582 -28.45 13.76 -24.69
C ASP A 582 -28.78 13.91 -26.18
N ARG A 583 -27.77 14.10 -27.04
CA ARG A 583 -27.95 14.20 -28.50
C ARG A 583 -28.50 12.93 -29.14
N GLN A 584 -28.50 11.81 -28.43
CA GLN A 584 -29.04 10.52 -28.86
C GLN A 584 -30.48 10.33 -28.37
N GLY A 585 -31.07 11.33 -27.71
CA GLY A 585 -32.43 11.28 -27.17
C GLY A 585 -32.55 10.45 -25.88
N ARG A 586 -31.44 10.15 -25.19
CA ARG A 586 -31.47 9.34 -23.96
C ARG A 586 -31.56 10.24 -22.74
N LEU A 587 -32.40 9.82 -21.78
CA LEU A 587 -32.58 10.53 -20.52
C LEU A 587 -31.48 10.16 -19.53
N TRP A 588 -30.80 11.17 -19.02
CA TRP A 588 -29.86 11.12 -17.92
C TRP A 588 -30.49 11.74 -16.68
N VAL A 589 -30.37 11.05 -15.56
CA VAL A 589 -31.01 11.38 -14.29
C VAL A 589 -29.93 11.46 -13.22
N GLY A 590 -29.65 12.67 -12.76
CA GLY A 590 -28.81 12.92 -11.60
C GLY A 590 -29.62 12.66 -10.33
N THR A 591 -29.00 11.99 -9.36
CA THR A 591 -29.63 11.72 -8.06
C THR A 591 -28.76 12.21 -6.91
N PHE A 592 -29.39 12.51 -5.76
CA PHE A 592 -28.72 12.96 -4.55
C PHE A 592 -28.45 11.79 -3.58
N GLY A 593 -27.60 10.85 -3.99
CA GLY A 593 -27.18 9.70 -3.17
C GLY A 593 -26.93 8.42 -3.96
N GLY A 594 -27.59 8.25 -5.10
CA GLY A 594 -27.48 7.06 -5.98
C GLY A 594 -26.55 7.22 -7.17
N GLY A 595 -25.88 8.36 -7.33
CA GLY A 595 -25.07 8.68 -8.49
C GLY A 595 -25.91 9.11 -9.70
N LEU A 596 -25.52 8.62 -10.87
CA LEU A 596 -26.13 8.95 -12.16
C LEU A 596 -26.86 7.73 -12.74
N ALA A 597 -28.04 7.95 -13.32
CA ALA A 597 -28.78 6.92 -14.03
C ALA A 597 -29.02 7.31 -15.49
N LEU A 598 -28.74 6.40 -16.41
CA LEU A 598 -29.07 6.53 -17.84
C LEU A 598 -30.25 5.63 -18.17
N MET A 599 -31.34 6.19 -18.69
CA MET A 599 -32.45 5.41 -19.22
C MET A 599 -32.03 4.77 -20.55
N THR A 600 -31.91 3.45 -20.55
CA THR A 600 -31.45 2.65 -21.71
C THR A 600 -32.60 2.14 -22.58
N GLY A 601 -33.84 2.27 -22.10
CA GLY A 601 -35.05 1.83 -22.79
C GLY A 601 -36.15 1.44 -21.81
N ARG A 602 -37.04 0.56 -22.25
CA ARG A 602 -38.12 -0.01 -21.44
C ARG A 602 -38.07 -1.54 -21.52
N ASP A 603 -38.60 -2.23 -20.49
CA ASP A 603 -38.74 -3.69 -20.47
C ASP A 603 -39.97 -4.17 -21.25
N ALA A 604 -40.22 -5.48 -21.26
CA ALA A 604 -41.36 -6.09 -21.95
C ALA A 604 -42.73 -5.63 -21.40
N ASN A 605 -42.78 -5.13 -20.17
CA ASN A 605 -43.98 -4.61 -19.52
C ASN A 605 -44.10 -3.08 -19.66
N GLY A 606 -43.16 -2.45 -20.39
CA GLY A 606 -43.11 -1.00 -20.57
C GLY A 606 -42.44 -0.24 -19.43
N LYS A 607 -41.90 -0.90 -18.39
CA LYS A 607 -41.20 -0.23 -17.27
C LYS A 607 -39.85 0.33 -17.76
N PRO A 608 -39.49 1.58 -17.42
CA PRO A 608 -38.16 2.13 -17.71
C PRO A 608 -37.03 1.28 -17.15
N ARG A 609 -35.96 1.12 -17.94
CA ARG A 609 -34.73 0.43 -17.56
C ARG A 609 -33.57 1.40 -17.50
N PHE A 610 -32.88 1.42 -16.37
CA PHE A 610 -31.74 2.29 -16.14
C PHE A 610 -30.43 1.53 -16.08
N ARG A 611 -29.35 2.24 -16.39
CA ARG A 611 -27.97 1.84 -16.07
C ARG A 611 -27.41 2.84 -15.07
N HIS A 612 -26.83 2.35 -13.98
CA HIS A 612 -26.28 3.18 -12.91
C HIS A 612 -24.79 3.46 -13.08
N PHE A 613 -24.38 4.62 -12.62
CA PHE A 613 -22.99 5.03 -12.52
C PHE A 613 -22.76 5.71 -11.16
N GLY A 614 -22.03 5.03 -10.29
CA GLY A 614 -21.56 5.54 -9.00
C GLY A 614 -20.03 5.61 -8.95
N ILE A 615 -19.48 5.65 -7.73
CA ILE A 615 -18.02 5.75 -7.50
C ILE A 615 -17.26 4.62 -8.20
N ALA A 616 -17.82 3.40 -8.19
CA ALA A 616 -17.22 2.24 -8.85
C ALA A 616 -17.08 2.38 -10.38
N GLN A 617 -17.87 3.27 -11.00
CA GLN A 617 -17.82 3.57 -12.43
C GLN A 617 -17.01 4.84 -12.75
N GLY A 618 -16.41 5.50 -11.75
CA GLY A 618 -15.57 6.68 -11.93
C GLY A 618 -16.20 8.01 -11.50
N MET A 619 -17.42 8.00 -10.94
CA MET A 619 -18.01 9.22 -10.39
C MET A 619 -17.20 9.73 -9.18
N PRO A 620 -16.96 11.05 -9.07
CA PRO A 620 -16.22 11.62 -7.94
C PRO A 620 -17.01 11.55 -6.61
N HIS A 621 -18.34 11.59 -6.68
CA HIS A 621 -19.23 11.57 -5.52
C HIS A 621 -20.60 10.96 -5.88
N PRO A 622 -21.34 10.33 -4.94
CA PRO A 622 -22.68 9.79 -5.18
C PRO A 622 -23.77 10.87 -5.36
N ASN A 623 -23.57 12.08 -4.84
CA ASN A 623 -24.49 13.19 -5.08
C ASN A 623 -24.16 13.86 -6.41
N VAL A 624 -25.03 13.69 -7.39
CA VAL A 624 -24.99 14.41 -8.66
C VAL A 624 -25.92 15.60 -8.54
N CYS A 625 -25.40 16.81 -8.38
CA CYS A 625 -26.19 18.00 -8.11
C CYS A 625 -26.75 18.62 -9.40
N SER A 626 -25.97 18.65 -10.47
CA SER A 626 -26.35 19.29 -11.73
C SER A 626 -25.76 18.54 -12.93
N LEU A 627 -26.49 18.56 -14.05
CA LEU A 627 -26.09 17.95 -15.31
C LEU A 627 -26.17 18.98 -16.42
N GLN A 628 -25.11 19.05 -17.22
CA GLN A 628 -25.10 19.92 -18.39
C GLN A 628 -24.27 19.29 -19.51
N MET A 629 -24.71 19.51 -20.75
CA MET A 629 -23.95 19.15 -21.94
C MET A 629 -23.26 20.39 -22.51
N ASP A 630 -22.01 20.24 -22.94
CA ASP A 630 -21.28 21.29 -23.67
C ASP A 630 -21.59 21.30 -25.18
N GLY A 631 -21.00 22.27 -25.89
CA GLY A 631 -21.16 22.45 -27.33
C GLY A 631 -20.62 21.30 -28.19
N GLU A 632 -19.75 20.44 -27.65
CA GLU A 632 -19.22 19.26 -28.33
C GLU A 632 -20.08 18.01 -28.11
N GLY A 633 -21.00 18.07 -27.15
CA GLY A 633 -21.89 16.99 -26.79
C GLY A 633 -21.40 16.13 -25.63
N VAL A 634 -20.32 16.52 -24.96
CA VAL A 634 -19.84 15.85 -23.74
C VAL A 634 -20.76 16.23 -22.58
N ILE A 635 -21.06 15.25 -21.73
CA ILE A 635 -21.90 15.48 -20.55
C ILE A 635 -20.99 15.74 -19.37
N TRP A 636 -21.35 16.73 -18.57
CA TRP A 636 -20.66 17.14 -17.37
C TRP A 636 -21.63 17.08 -16.19
N ALA A 637 -21.17 16.53 -15.07
CA ALA A 637 -21.94 16.44 -13.84
C ALA A 637 -21.24 17.22 -12.71
N GLY A 638 -21.94 18.20 -12.13
CA GLY A 638 -21.55 18.82 -10.87
C GLY A 638 -21.90 17.92 -9.70
N THR A 639 -20.95 17.69 -8.79
CA THR A 639 -21.12 16.83 -7.61
C THR A 639 -20.71 17.53 -6.32
N ASP A 640 -20.75 16.86 -5.17
CA ASP A 640 -20.19 17.44 -3.92
C ASP A 640 -18.66 17.26 -3.81
N ASP A 641 -17.99 16.66 -4.80
CA ASP A 641 -16.54 16.48 -4.76
C ASP A 641 -15.87 16.62 -6.14
N GLY A 642 -16.25 17.67 -6.89
CA GLY A 642 -15.72 18.01 -8.21
C GLY A 642 -16.68 17.75 -9.37
N LEU A 643 -16.16 17.87 -10.59
CA LEU A 643 -16.90 17.57 -11.81
C LEU A 643 -16.70 16.11 -12.24
N ALA A 644 -17.68 15.53 -12.91
CA ALA A 644 -17.50 14.30 -13.68
C ALA A 644 -17.64 14.63 -15.17
N ARG A 645 -16.62 14.30 -15.97
CA ARG A 645 -16.70 14.31 -17.43
C ARG A 645 -17.21 12.95 -17.89
N ILE A 646 -18.25 12.95 -18.73
CA ILE A 646 -18.94 11.76 -19.18
C ILE A 646 -18.99 11.77 -20.70
N ASP A 647 -18.34 10.79 -21.32
CA ASP A 647 -18.46 10.58 -22.75
C ASP A 647 -19.77 9.84 -23.04
N PRO A 648 -20.76 10.44 -23.75
CA PRO A 648 -22.04 9.78 -23.96
C PRO A 648 -21.95 8.60 -24.95
N GLN A 649 -20.89 8.47 -25.75
CA GLN A 649 -20.73 7.36 -26.68
C GLN A 649 -20.13 6.14 -25.97
N THR A 650 -19.02 6.34 -25.24
CA THR A 650 -18.31 5.25 -24.56
C THR A 650 -18.87 4.96 -23.16
N LEU A 651 -19.62 5.91 -22.58
CA LEU A 651 -20.08 5.92 -21.19
C LEU A 651 -18.94 5.92 -20.17
N GLU A 652 -17.73 6.33 -20.59
CA GLU A 652 -16.59 6.52 -19.71
C GLU A 652 -16.79 7.75 -18.84
N ILE A 653 -16.51 7.60 -17.55
CA ILE A 653 -16.60 8.68 -16.56
C ILE A 653 -15.21 8.95 -16.01
N ARG A 654 -14.81 10.22 -16.06
CA ARG A 654 -13.56 10.71 -15.50
C ARG A 654 -13.86 11.83 -14.51
N ALA A 655 -13.41 11.66 -13.27
CA ALA A 655 -13.40 12.73 -12.28
C ALA A 655 -12.46 13.85 -12.71
N VAL A 656 -12.93 15.09 -12.60
CA VAL A 656 -12.23 16.32 -12.98
C VAL A 656 -12.15 17.21 -11.75
N ARG A 657 -10.92 17.57 -11.38
CA ARG A 657 -10.62 18.33 -10.16
C ARG A 657 -9.55 19.38 -10.43
N ARG A 658 -8.90 19.87 -9.37
CA ARG A 658 -7.92 20.97 -9.45
C ARG A 658 -6.77 20.71 -10.42
N ALA A 659 -6.26 19.48 -10.49
CA ALA A 659 -5.21 19.11 -11.42
C ALA A 659 -5.61 19.25 -12.90
N ASP A 660 -6.92 19.29 -13.17
CA ASP A 660 -7.52 19.42 -14.49
C ASP A 660 -8.05 20.84 -14.74
N GLY A 661 -7.85 21.78 -13.80
CA GLY A 661 -8.27 23.19 -13.87
C GLY A 661 -9.52 23.53 -13.03
N SER A 662 -10.20 22.54 -12.45
CA SER A 662 -11.41 22.77 -11.64
C SER A 662 -11.07 22.99 -10.16
N ALA A 663 -11.06 24.25 -9.69
CA ALA A 663 -10.68 24.58 -8.31
C ALA A 663 -11.82 24.38 -7.30
N LEU A 664 -13.07 24.42 -7.76
CA LEU A 664 -14.28 24.31 -6.97
C LEU A 664 -14.78 22.86 -6.94
N VAL A 665 -15.30 22.41 -5.80
CA VAL A 665 -15.66 21.00 -5.57
C VAL A 665 -17.12 20.79 -5.13
N ASP A 666 -17.75 21.75 -4.46
CA ASP A 666 -19.13 21.64 -3.93
C ASP A 666 -20.14 22.31 -4.88
N TYR A 667 -20.75 21.56 -5.81
CA TYR A 667 -21.70 22.11 -6.79
C TYR A 667 -23.14 22.08 -6.31
N PHE A 668 -23.93 23.10 -6.65
CA PHE A 668 -25.32 23.22 -6.20
C PHE A 668 -26.32 22.52 -7.13
N VAL A 669 -27.43 22.06 -6.53
CA VAL A 669 -28.49 21.33 -7.25
C VAL A 669 -29.12 22.23 -8.32
N GLY A 670 -29.17 21.73 -9.56
CA GLY A 670 -29.77 22.45 -10.69
C GLY A 670 -29.01 23.70 -11.16
N ALA A 671 -27.87 24.03 -10.52
CA ALA A 671 -27.09 25.23 -10.81
C ALA A 671 -26.18 25.03 -12.04
N SER A 672 -26.78 24.81 -13.22
CA SER A 672 -26.02 24.64 -14.46
C SER A 672 -26.74 25.21 -15.68
N ALA A 673 -25.97 25.64 -16.68
CA ALA A 673 -26.50 26.08 -17.96
C ALA A 673 -25.49 25.90 -19.09
N ALA A 674 -25.96 25.77 -20.33
CA ALA A 674 -25.11 25.87 -21.52
C ALA A 674 -25.29 27.24 -22.19
N THR A 675 -24.18 27.89 -22.52
CA THR A 675 -24.22 29.15 -23.27
C THR A 675 -24.46 28.90 -24.76
N PRO A 676 -24.96 29.90 -25.52
CA PRO A 676 -25.04 29.81 -26.97
C PRO A 676 -23.67 29.59 -27.66
N ALA A 677 -22.57 29.91 -26.96
CA ALA A 677 -21.20 29.65 -27.43
C ALA A 677 -20.73 28.20 -27.16
N GLY A 678 -21.55 27.37 -26.52
CA GLY A 678 -21.26 25.97 -26.20
C GLY A 678 -20.53 25.75 -24.88
N GLU A 679 -20.38 26.77 -24.04
CA GLU A 679 -19.74 26.64 -22.72
C GLU A 679 -20.72 26.01 -21.73
N ALA A 680 -20.28 25.02 -20.96
CA ALA A 680 -21.07 24.48 -19.84
C ALA A 680 -20.69 25.17 -18.54
N LEU A 681 -21.68 25.71 -17.83
CA LEU A 681 -21.51 26.51 -16.63
C LEU A 681 -22.05 25.75 -15.42
N PHE A 682 -21.35 25.85 -14.29
CA PHE A 682 -21.71 25.18 -13.05
C PHE A 682 -21.54 26.11 -11.86
N GLY A 683 -22.64 26.42 -11.18
CA GLY A 683 -22.66 27.15 -9.92
C GLY A 683 -22.23 26.26 -8.77
N SER A 684 -21.36 26.78 -7.92
CA SER A 684 -20.82 26.05 -6.78
C SER A 684 -20.71 26.96 -5.56
N LYS A 685 -20.39 26.35 -4.43
CA LYS A 685 -19.88 27.09 -3.29
C LYS A 685 -18.58 27.80 -3.69
N GLY A 686 -18.47 29.08 -3.37
CA GLY A 686 -17.29 29.90 -3.69
C GLY A 686 -17.17 30.42 -5.13
N GLY A 687 -18.05 30.04 -6.06
CA GLY A 687 -18.10 30.72 -7.36
C GLY A 687 -18.79 29.96 -8.50
N LEU A 688 -18.28 30.18 -9.71
CA LEU A 688 -18.74 29.58 -10.95
C LEU A 688 -17.58 28.83 -11.63
N THR A 689 -17.82 27.60 -12.05
CA THR A 689 -16.94 26.86 -12.95
C THR A 689 -17.44 26.98 -14.38
N VAL A 690 -16.54 27.30 -15.29
CA VAL A 690 -16.79 27.43 -16.73
C VAL A 690 -16.02 26.35 -17.45
N VAL A 691 -16.72 25.49 -18.19
CA VAL A 691 -16.13 24.50 -19.09
C VAL A 691 -16.29 24.99 -20.52
N ARG A 692 -15.17 25.30 -21.17
CA ARG A 692 -15.14 25.72 -22.57
C ARG A 692 -15.38 24.52 -23.49
N PRO A 693 -15.92 24.72 -24.71
CA PRO A 693 -15.96 23.66 -25.72
C PRO A 693 -14.57 23.16 -26.03
N GLY A 694 -14.39 21.84 -26.09
CA GLY A 694 -13.12 21.24 -26.48
C GLY A 694 -12.93 19.83 -25.92
N THR A 695 -11.74 19.29 -26.17
CA THR A 695 -11.36 17.97 -25.65
C THR A 695 -10.42 18.14 -24.47
N LEU A 696 -10.73 17.46 -23.35
CA LEU A 696 -9.81 17.38 -22.22
C LEU A 696 -8.72 16.36 -22.58
N PRO A 697 -7.46 16.78 -22.77
CA PRO A 697 -6.40 15.87 -23.17
C PRO A 697 -6.13 14.81 -22.08
N ALA A 698 -5.68 13.64 -22.51
CA ALA A 698 -5.20 12.61 -21.61
C ALA A 698 -3.85 13.04 -21.01
N TRP A 699 -3.66 12.81 -19.71
CA TRP A 699 -2.40 13.12 -19.06
C TRP A 699 -1.38 12.02 -19.34
N ARG A 700 -0.36 12.34 -20.15
CA ARG A 700 0.66 11.38 -20.63
C ARG A 700 2.04 11.60 -20.05
N PHE A 701 2.18 12.45 -19.03
CA PHE A 701 3.47 12.65 -18.37
C PHE A 701 3.98 11.34 -17.76
N ALA A 702 5.18 10.93 -18.15
CA ALA A 702 5.84 9.73 -17.66
C ALA A 702 6.70 10.09 -16.43
N ALA A 703 6.07 10.07 -15.26
CA ALA A 703 6.69 10.50 -14.02
C ALA A 703 7.86 9.59 -13.60
N PRO A 704 9.07 10.12 -13.36
CA PRO A 704 10.18 9.31 -12.91
C PRO A 704 9.87 8.68 -11.54
N VAL A 705 10.21 7.40 -11.39
CA VAL A 705 10.09 6.66 -10.13
C VAL A 705 11.43 6.67 -9.45
N VAL A 706 11.49 7.24 -8.25
CA VAL A 706 12.72 7.46 -7.49
C VAL A 706 12.61 6.87 -6.09
N ILE A 707 13.75 6.45 -5.52
CA ILE A 707 13.85 6.10 -4.10
C ILE A 707 14.05 7.39 -3.30
N THR A 708 13.15 7.64 -2.35
CA THR A 708 13.16 8.86 -1.53
C THR A 708 13.85 8.65 -0.18
N ASP A 709 13.74 7.46 0.39
CA ASP A 709 14.45 7.01 1.60
C ASP A 709 14.83 5.53 1.46
N LEU A 710 16.03 5.17 1.93
CA LEU A 710 16.52 3.80 1.92
C LEU A 710 17.13 3.49 3.28
N ARG A 711 16.68 2.39 3.90
CA ARG A 711 17.20 1.93 5.19
C ARG A 711 17.63 0.48 5.11
N VAL A 712 18.82 0.22 5.62
CA VAL A 712 19.46 -1.11 5.66
C VAL A 712 19.83 -1.42 7.10
N GLY A 713 19.30 -2.51 7.66
CA GLY A 713 19.45 -2.84 9.09
C GLY A 713 18.84 -1.77 10.01
N GLY A 714 17.79 -1.08 9.56
CA GLY A 714 17.15 0.03 10.28
C GLY A 714 17.91 1.37 10.24
N GLN A 715 19.11 1.42 9.69
CA GLN A 715 19.91 2.65 9.56
C GLN A 715 19.70 3.30 8.19
N ALA A 716 19.71 4.63 8.15
CA ALA A 716 19.61 5.39 6.90
C ALA A 716 20.82 5.11 6.00
N TYR A 717 20.55 4.82 4.73
CA TYR A 717 21.54 4.57 3.70
C TYR A 717 21.38 5.62 2.59
N PRO A 718 22.39 6.47 2.33
CA PRO A 718 22.28 7.51 1.31
C PRO A 718 22.00 6.92 -0.09
N VAL A 719 20.90 7.36 -0.71
CA VAL A 719 20.43 6.83 -1.99
C VAL A 719 21.46 7.02 -3.09
N GLY A 720 22.22 8.12 -3.10
CA GLY A 720 23.27 8.35 -4.09
C GLY A 720 24.48 7.40 -4.00
N ARG A 721 24.57 6.53 -2.97
CA ARG A 721 25.57 5.44 -2.95
C ARG A 721 25.19 4.26 -3.82
N LEU A 722 23.92 4.17 -4.23
CA LEU A 722 23.47 3.13 -5.13
C LEU A 722 24.18 3.29 -6.47
N LYS A 723 24.90 2.24 -6.89
CA LYS A 723 25.49 2.18 -8.22
C LYS A 723 24.50 1.48 -9.14
N LYS A 724 24.25 2.09 -10.31
CA LYS A 724 23.29 1.59 -11.30
C LYS A 724 23.48 0.11 -11.66
N ASP A 725 24.73 -0.35 -11.68
CA ASP A 725 25.10 -1.71 -12.10
C ASP A 725 25.62 -2.62 -10.95
N ALA A 726 25.56 -2.18 -9.68
CA ALA A 726 26.05 -2.98 -8.55
C ALA A 726 24.93 -3.32 -7.56
N PRO A 727 24.84 -4.58 -7.10
CA PRO A 727 23.82 -4.96 -6.13
C PRO A 727 24.07 -4.31 -4.77
N LEU A 728 23.01 -3.85 -4.13
CA LEU A 728 23.02 -3.51 -2.71
C LEU A 728 23.19 -4.81 -1.92
N VAL A 729 24.25 -4.89 -1.12
CA VAL A 729 24.60 -6.10 -0.38
C VAL A 729 24.01 -6.04 1.03
N LEU A 730 23.16 -7.02 1.35
CA LEU A 730 22.62 -7.24 2.69
C LEU A 730 23.44 -8.32 3.40
N THR A 731 23.91 -8.01 4.61
CA THR A 731 24.66 -8.93 5.47
C THR A 731 23.75 -9.56 6.52
N PRO A 732 24.15 -10.67 7.17
CA PRO A 732 23.38 -11.25 8.26
C PRO A 732 23.12 -10.30 9.43
N GLU A 733 23.97 -9.28 9.62
CA GLU A 733 23.82 -8.24 10.63
C GLU A 733 22.87 -7.11 10.18
N THR A 734 22.59 -7.01 8.87
CA THR A 734 21.70 -6.02 8.25
C THR A 734 20.52 -6.74 7.58
N ASP A 735 19.72 -7.42 8.40
CA ASP A 735 18.66 -8.36 7.99
C ASP A 735 17.34 -7.71 7.55
N SER A 736 17.28 -6.37 7.49
CA SER A 736 16.10 -5.61 7.10
C SER A 736 16.41 -4.59 6.01
N LEU A 737 15.48 -4.47 5.06
CA LEU A 737 15.51 -3.51 3.97
C LEU A 737 14.17 -2.77 3.95
N ALA A 738 14.22 -1.45 4.07
CA ALA A 738 13.05 -0.58 3.91
C ALA A 738 13.34 0.45 2.82
N VAL A 739 12.51 0.49 1.79
CA VAL A 739 12.67 1.37 0.63
C VAL A 739 11.40 2.20 0.45
N GLU A 740 11.50 3.50 0.68
CA GLU A 740 10.44 4.44 0.35
C GLU A 740 10.68 5.02 -1.05
N PHE A 741 9.62 5.15 -1.85
CA PHE A 741 9.73 5.58 -3.24
C PHE A 741 8.58 6.50 -3.66
N ALA A 742 8.78 7.27 -4.72
CA ALA A 742 7.81 8.24 -5.23
C ALA A 742 7.82 8.29 -6.75
N ALA A 743 6.67 8.60 -7.34
CA ALA A 743 6.52 8.96 -8.73
C ALA A 743 6.37 10.47 -8.76
N LEU A 744 7.30 11.17 -9.40
CA LEU A 744 7.41 12.63 -9.32
C LEU A 744 6.45 13.33 -10.31
N ASP A 745 5.17 12.97 -10.24
CA ASP A 745 4.06 13.74 -10.80
C ASP A 745 3.44 14.57 -9.67
N TYR A 746 3.76 15.86 -9.67
CA TYR A 746 3.31 16.81 -8.65
C TYR A 746 1.89 17.32 -8.88
N THR A 747 1.26 17.01 -10.02
CA THR A 747 -0.04 17.57 -10.38
C THR A 747 -1.18 17.04 -9.55
N SER A 748 -1.14 15.77 -9.16
CA SER A 748 -2.05 15.19 -8.18
C SER A 748 -1.44 13.96 -7.50
N PRO A 749 -0.47 14.14 -6.57
CA PRO A 749 0.26 13.02 -5.96
C PRO A 749 -0.67 12.02 -5.26
N GLY A 750 -1.81 12.47 -4.72
CA GLY A 750 -2.81 11.61 -4.10
C GLY A 750 -3.47 10.60 -5.05
N ARG A 751 -3.38 10.80 -6.37
CA ARG A 751 -3.95 9.92 -7.41
C ARG A 751 -2.92 8.97 -8.02
N ASN A 752 -1.64 9.14 -7.71
CA ASN A 752 -0.60 8.24 -8.22
C ASN A 752 -0.75 6.85 -7.58
N LEU A 753 -0.63 5.81 -8.38
CA LEU A 753 -0.66 4.42 -7.95
C LEU A 753 0.77 3.91 -7.80
N TYR A 754 0.99 3.06 -6.80
CA TYR A 754 2.30 2.51 -6.50
C TYR A 754 2.26 1.00 -6.41
N ALA A 755 3.31 0.35 -6.91
CA ALA A 755 3.48 -1.08 -6.72
C ALA A 755 4.96 -1.45 -6.67
N TYR A 756 5.26 -2.52 -5.96
CA TYR A 756 6.60 -3.08 -5.86
C TYR A 756 6.58 -4.61 -5.97
N GLN A 757 7.72 -5.18 -6.34
CA GLN A 757 7.91 -6.62 -6.41
C GLN A 757 9.38 -6.96 -6.17
N LEU A 758 9.66 -7.92 -5.28
CA LEU A 758 10.98 -8.52 -5.12
C LEU A 758 11.07 -9.80 -5.95
N GLU A 759 11.68 -9.70 -7.14
CA GLU A 759 11.88 -10.84 -8.03
C GLU A 759 12.75 -11.91 -7.36
N GLY A 760 12.26 -13.16 -7.36
CA GLY A 760 12.87 -14.29 -6.65
C GLY A 760 12.31 -14.54 -5.25
N TYR A 761 11.40 -13.69 -4.76
CA TYR A 761 10.73 -13.85 -3.46
C TYR A 761 9.19 -13.70 -3.58
N ASP A 762 8.72 -12.62 -4.20
CA ASP A 762 7.28 -12.36 -4.35
C ASP A 762 6.66 -13.09 -5.55
N SER A 763 5.41 -13.53 -5.42
CA SER A 763 4.67 -14.20 -6.49
C SER A 763 4.14 -13.24 -7.57
N GLY A 764 4.05 -11.94 -7.28
CA GLY A 764 3.56 -10.90 -8.18
C GLY A 764 3.69 -9.50 -7.57
N TRP A 765 3.15 -8.50 -8.27
CA TRP A 765 3.17 -7.11 -7.81
C TRP A 765 2.31 -6.88 -6.57
N ILE A 766 2.88 -6.21 -5.57
CA ILE A 766 2.22 -5.77 -4.35
C ILE A 766 1.87 -4.29 -4.50
N LYS A 767 0.59 -3.93 -4.34
CA LYS A 767 0.15 -2.52 -4.35
C LYS A 767 0.60 -1.84 -3.06
N ALA A 768 1.24 -0.68 -3.18
CA ALA A 768 1.59 0.16 -2.05
C ALA A 768 0.53 1.25 -1.82
N ASP A 769 0.34 1.60 -0.55
CA ASP A 769 -0.52 2.71 -0.15
C ASP A 769 0.15 4.04 -0.50
N VAL A 770 -0.63 4.99 -1.03
CA VAL A 770 -0.16 6.33 -1.44
C VAL A 770 0.45 7.12 -0.28
N THR A 771 0.02 6.85 0.95
CA THR A 771 0.56 7.44 2.19
C THR A 771 1.77 6.69 2.75
N ARG A 772 1.90 5.37 2.47
CA ARG A 772 2.95 4.50 3.02
C ARG A 772 3.75 3.82 1.91
N ARG A 773 4.22 4.60 0.93
CA ARG A 773 4.95 4.21 -0.31
C ARG A 773 6.25 3.42 -0.04
N LEU A 774 6.14 2.29 0.65
CA LEU A 774 7.20 1.62 1.39
C LEU A 774 7.21 0.13 1.04
N ALA A 775 8.32 -0.33 0.50
CA ALA A 775 8.65 -1.74 0.37
C ALA A 775 9.50 -2.16 1.57
N LEU A 776 9.00 -3.10 2.38
CA LEU A 776 9.68 -3.57 3.59
C LEU A 776 9.89 -5.08 3.53
N TYR A 777 11.16 -5.50 3.61
CA TYR A 777 11.54 -6.91 3.68
C TYR A 777 12.46 -7.14 4.88
N SER A 778 12.25 -8.26 5.57
CA SER A 778 13.09 -8.70 6.69
C SER A 778 13.40 -10.19 6.56
N ASN A 779 14.55 -10.61 7.10
CA ASN A 779 14.97 -12.01 7.14
C ASN A 779 14.97 -12.70 5.76
N LEU A 780 15.37 -11.97 4.72
CA LEU A 780 15.46 -12.53 3.37
C LEU A 780 16.44 -13.72 3.35
N PRO A 781 16.08 -14.85 2.71
CA PRO A 781 17.02 -15.94 2.49
C PRO A 781 18.26 -15.48 1.70
N PRO A 782 19.42 -16.15 1.85
CA PRO A 782 20.59 -15.84 1.04
C PRO A 782 20.32 -16.09 -0.44
N GLY A 783 20.59 -15.10 -1.28
CA GLY A 783 20.24 -15.13 -2.70
C GLY A 783 20.50 -13.80 -3.40
N ASN A 784 20.33 -13.80 -4.71
CA ASN A 784 20.29 -12.59 -5.53
C ASN A 784 18.83 -12.29 -5.86
N TYR A 785 18.42 -11.05 -5.64
CA TYR A 785 17.06 -10.58 -5.89
C TYR A 785 17.11 -9.28 -6.68
N THR A 786 15.99 -8.89 -7.28
CA THR A 786 15.82 -7.56 -7.87
C THR A 786 14.53 -6.96 -7.33
N LEU A 787 14.63 -5.85 -6.60
CA LEU A 787 13.47 -5.10 -6.16
C LEU A 787 13.04 -4.18 -7.31
N ARG A 788 11.88 -4.42 -7.88
CA ARG A 788 11.25 -3.55 -8.87
C ARG A 788 10.24 -2.64 -8.20
N LEU A 789 10.31 -1.36 -8.53
CA LEU A 789 9.42 -0.31 -8.06
C LEU A 789 8.79 0.36 -9.27
N ARG A 790 7.49 0.59 -9.23
CA ARG A 790 6.79 1.33 -10.28
C ARG A 790 5.74 2.25 -9.69
N GLY A 791 5.47 3.31 -10.44
CA GLY A 791 4.48 4.31 -10.10
C GLY A 791 3.68 4.71 -11.33
N SER A 792 2.47 5.21 -11.11
CA SER A 792 1.68 5.84 -12.16
C SER A 792 1.73 7.36 -12.06
N ASN A 793 1.29 8.01 -13.14
CA ASN A 793 0.89 9.42 -13.09
C ASN A 793 -0.54 9.57 -12.51
N ARG A 794 -1.07 10.81 -12.48
CA ARG A 794 -2.41 11.10 -11.93
C ARG A 794 -3.59 10.43 -12.63
N ASP A 795 -3.41 9.94 -13.87
CA ASP A 795 -4.44 9.23 -14.65
C ASP A 795 -4.28 7.69 -14.56
N GLY A 796 -3.39 7.19 -13.71
CA GLY A 796 -3.18 5.75 -13.52
C GLY A 796 -2.33 5.09 -14.61
N LEU A 797 -1.72 5.86 -15.49
CA LEU A 797 -0.77 5.35 -16.49
C LEU A 797 0.54 4.98 -15.80
N TRP A 798 0.83 3.68 -15.73
CA TRP A 798 2.11 3.16 -15.24
C TRP A 798 3.24 3.58 -16.19
N THR A 799 4.39 3.97 -15.62
CA THR A 799 5.59 4.22 -16.42
C THR A 799 6.11 2.94 -17.07
N GLU A 800 6.60 3.03 -18.31
CA GLU A 800 7.08 1.87 -19.08
C GLU A 800 8.40 1.29 -18.54
N ARG A 801 9.14 2.04 -17.73
CA ARG A 801 10.41 1.61 -17.12
C ARG A 801 10.30 1.60 -15.60
N ASP A 802 10.11 0.41 -15.03
CA ASP A 802 10.21 0.19 -13.59
C ASP A 802 11.62 0.55 -13.09
N MET A 803 11.72 1.10 -11.89
CA MET A 803 13.00 1.28 -11.21
C MET A 803 13.44 -0.07 -10.62
N ALA A 804 14.59 -0.57 -11.04
CA ALA A 804 15.16 -1.84 -10.57
C ALA A 804 16.34 -1.60 -9.62
N LEU A 805 16.25 -2.18 -8.42
CA LEU A 805 17.32 -2.20 -7.43
C LEU A 805 17.83 -3.64 -7.26
N PRO A 806 19.00 -3.99 -7.83
CA PRO A 806 19.60 -5.30 -7.62
C PRO A 806 20.03 -5.47 -6.15
N LEU A 807 19.75 -6.63 -5.57
CA LEU A 807 20.03 -6.96 -4.16
C LEU A 807 20.80 -8.27 -4.07
N ARG A 808 21.77 -8.33 -3.15
CA ARG A 808 22.51 -9.56 -2.82
C ARG A 808 22.51 -9.82 -1.33
N VAL A 809 21.82 -10.87 -0.90
CA VAL A 809 21.77 -11.30 0.50
C VAL A 809 22.84 -12.35 0.75
N THR A 810 23.78 -12.06 1.65
CA THR A 810 24.90 -12.96 1.96
C THR A 810 24.51 -13.97 3.06
N PRO A 811 24.99 -15.23 2.98
CA PRO A 811 24.64 -16.25 3.96
C PRO A 811 25.33 -16.01 5.31
N ALA A 812 24.58 -16.18 6.40
CA ALA A 812 25.14 -16.27 7.74
C ALA A 812 26.13 -17.45 7.83
N TRP A 813 27.06 -17.40 8.79
CA TRP A 813 28.10 -18.43 8.91
C TRP A 813 27.50 -19.85 8.98
N TYR A 814 26.38 -20.02 9.71
CA TYR A 814 25.66 -21.30 9.85
C TYR A 814 24.82 -21.69 8.63
N GLN A 815 24.52 -20.76 7.72
CA GLN A 815 23.79 -21.02 6.49
C GLN A 815 24.70 -21.51 5.35
N ARG A 816 26.03 -21.39 5.51
CA ARG A 816 26.99 -21.87 4.52
C ARG A 816 26.89 -23.40 4.37
N LEU A 817 26.98 -23.87 3.13
CA LEU A 817 26.81 -25.30 2.81
C LEU A 817 27.75 -26.20 3.62
N TRP A 818 29.03 -25.84 3.75
CA TRP A 818 29.99 -26.64 4.50
C TRP A 818 29.68 -26.73 5.99
N VAL A 819 29.06 -25.70 6.60
CA VAL A 819 28.63 -25.74 8.01
C VAL A 819 27.41 -26.65 8.16
N ARG A 820 26.46 -26.59 7.22
CA ARG A 820 25.32 -27.52 7.20
C ARG A 820 25.78 -28.96 7.01
N LEU A 821 26.74 -29.19 6.12
CA LEU A 821 27.36 -30.51 5.92
C LEU A 821 28.15 -30.97 7.16
N LEU A 822 28.88 -30.06 7.82
CA LEU A 822 29.57 -30.36 9.08
C LEU A 822 28.58 -30.69 10.19
N ALA A 823 27.51 -29.92 10.34
CA ALA A 823 26.46 -30.16 11.32
C ALA A 823 25.72 -31.48 11.05
N ALA A 824 25.41 -31.78 9.79
CA ALA A 824 24.87 -33.08 9.39
C ALA A 824 25.86 -34.22 9.68
N GLY A 825 27.15 -34.02 9.40
CA GLY A 825 28.21 -34.97 9.71
C GLY A 825 28.38 -35.19 11.21
N LEU A 826 28.32 -34.13 12.02
CA LEU A 826 28.34 -34.19 13.49
C LEU A 826 27.08 -34.85 14.05
N LEU A 827 25.91 -34.63 13.43
CA LEU A 827 24.68 -35.32 13.79
C LEU A 827 24.79 -36.82 13.48
N VAL A 828 25.28 -37.19 12.29
CA VAL A 828 25.56 -38.58 11.94
C VAL A 828 26.58 -39.19 12.89
N LEU A 829 27.66 -38.47 13.23
CA LEU A 829 28.65 -38.91 14.20
C LEU A 829 28.03 -39.07 15.59
N ALA A 830 27.20 -38.15 16.04
CA ALA A 830 26.49 -38.22 17.32
C ALA A 830 25.55 -39.44 17.34
N VAL A 831 24.81 -39.69 16.25
CA VAL A 831 24.00 -40.91 16.08
C VAL A 831 24.89 -42.15 16.12
N VAL A 832 26.03 -42.18 15.41
CA VAL A 832 26.98 -43.30 15.45
C VAL A 832 27.56 -43.49 16.85
N VAL A 833 27.88 -42.41 17.57
CA VAL A 833 28.39 -42.45 18.94
C VAL A 833 27.32 -42.96 19.89
N VAL A 834 26.07 -42.50 19.77
CA VAL A 834 24.94 -43.01 20.56
C VAL A 834 24.67 -44.47 20.23
N VAL A 835 24.69 -44.87 18.96
CA VAL A 835 24.53 -46.27 18.54
C VAL A 835 25.71 -47.11 19.04
N ARG A 836 26.95 -46.62 18.98
CA ARG A 836 28.14 -47.30 19.50
C ARG A 836 28.15 -47.38 21.01
N TRP A 837 27.74 -46.32 21.71
CA TRP A 837 27.60 -46.29 23.15
C TRP A 837 26.48 -47.22 23.59
N ARG A 838 25.32 -47.18 22.93
CA ARG A 838 24.19 -48.10 23.14
C ARG A 838 24.62 -49.54 22.87
N THR A 839 25.33 -49.83 21.79
CA THR A 839 25.81 -51.20 21.52
C THR A 839 26.89 -51.62 22.51
N ARG A 840 27.78 -50.73 22.97
CA ARG A 840 28.75 -51.04 24.04
C ARG A 840 28.05 -51.26 25.38
N TYR A 841 27.03 -50.47 25.68
CA TYR A 841 26.18 -50.58 26.85
C TYR A 841 25.39 -51.90 26.83
N LEU A 842 24.75 -52.20 25.71
CA LEU A 842 24.03 -53.47 25.49
C LEU A 842 24.97 -54.66 25.53
N ARG A 843 26.19 -54.58 24.94
CA ARG A 843 27.20 -55.65 25.05
C ARG A 843 27.71 -55.82 26.48
N ARG A 844 27.94 -54.73 27.22
CA ARG A 844 28.28 -54.80 28.66
C ARG A 844 27.14 -55.45 29.45
N ARG A 845 25.89 -55.07 29.16
CA ARG A 845 24.70 -55.64 29.80
C ARG A 845 24.46 -57.10 29.42
N GLN A 846 24.75 -57.47 28.18
CA GLN A 846 24.69 -58.84 27.69
C GLN A 846 25.77 -59.69 28.34
N ALA A 847 27.00 -59.19 28.47
CA ALA A 847 28.05 -59.89 29.23
C ALA A 847 27.69 -60.04 30.72
N GLU A 848 27.10 -59.01 31.34
CA GLU A 848 26.61 -59.06 32.72
C GLU A 848 25.45 -60.06 32.89
N LEU A 849 24.53 -60.13 31.93
CA LEU A 849 23.43 -61.09 31.90
C LEU A 849 23.91 -62.52 31.58
N GLU A 850 24.90 -62.70 30.70
CA GLU A 850 25.52 -63.98 30.40
C GLU A 850 26.25 -64.53 31.64
N HIS A 851 26.92 -63.65 32.41
CA HIS A 851 27.49 -64.03 33.71
C HIS A 851 26.41 -64.47 34.70
N GLN A 852 25.28 -63.73 34.80
CA GLN A 852 24.15 -64.08 35.66
C GLN A 852 23.43 -65.38 35.23
N ILE A 853 23.34 -65.66 33.93
CA ILE A 853 22.76 -66.89 33.40
C ILE A 853 23.70 -68.08 33.64
N ALA A 854 25.02 -67.90 33.48
CA ALA A 854 26.01 -68.93 33.79
C ALA A 854 25.98 -69.32 35.27
N ASP A 855 25.93 -68.34 36.18
CA ASP A 855 25.82 -68.58 37.62
C ASP A 855 24.49 -69.28 37.97
N ARG A 856 23.35 -68.82 37.42
CA ARG A 856 22.05 -69.48 37.66
C ARG A 856 21.92 -70.86 37.04
N THR A 857 22.55 -71.15 35.91
CA THR A 857 22.52 -72.48 35.29
C THR A 857 23.46 -73.48 35.98
N ALA A 858 24.52 -73.00 36.64
CA ALA A 858 25.33 -73.81 37.56
C ALA A 858 24.55 -74.13 38.85
N ASP A 859 23.86 -73.16 39.44
CA ASP A 859 23.04 -73.34 40.64
C ASP A 859 21.82 -74.25 40.40
N LEU A 860 21.14 -74.13 39.25
CA LEU A 860 19.99 -74.98 38.89
C LEU A 860 20.37 -76.44 38.64
N ARG A 861 21.56 -76.72 38.07
CA ARG A 861 22.04 -78.10 37.89
C ARG A 861 22.47 -78.73 39.21
N ALA A 862 23.13 -77.97 40.09
CA ALA A 862 23.51 -78.44 41.42
C ALA A 862 22.31 -78.69 42.37
N ALA A 863 21.20 -77.96 42.19
CA ALA A 863 19.97 -78.17 42.97
C ALA A 863 19.16 -79.38 42.50
N ASN A 864 19.16 -79.68 41.19
CA ASN A 864 18.39 -80.81 40.63
C ASN A 864 19.03 -82.17 40.96
N ASP A 865 20.36 -82.26 40.97
CA ASP A 865 21.07 -83.50 41.33
C ASP A 865 20.94 -83.87 42.82
N ARG A 866 20.73 -82.88 43.71
CA ARG A 866 20.48 -83.13 45.15
C ARG A 866 19.08 -83.71 45.42
N LEU A 867 18.09 -83.36 44.60
CA LEU A 867 16.72 -83.85 44.78
C LEU A 867 16.57 -85.33 44.35
N LEU A 868 17.34 -85.79 43.38
CA LEU A 868 17.28 -87.18 42.91
C LEU A 868 17.89 -88.18 43.91
N HIS A 869 18.91 -87.77 44.68
CA HIS A 869 19.59 -88.64 45.63
C HIS A 869 18.78 -88.88 46.93
N LEU A 870 18.02 -87.89 47.39
CA LEU A 870 17.13 -88.03 48.56
C LEU A 870 15.90 -88.92 48.29
N ALA A 871 15.53 -89.14 47.03
CA ALA A 871 14.33 -89.89 46.66
C ALA A 871 14.53 -91.43 46.66
N THR A 872 15.76 -91.93 46.48
CA THR A 872 16.02 -93.36 46.19
C THR A 872 16.83 -94.11 47.25
N THR A 873 17.62 -93.42 48.07
CA THR A 873 18.49 -94.05 49.09
C THR A 873 18.11 -93.64 50.50
N ASP A 874 18.25 -94.55 51.46
CA ASP A 874 18.18 -94.23 52.89
C ASP A 874 19.43 -93.43 53.30
N PRO A 875 19.30 -92.19 53.79
CA PRO A 875 20.45 -91.31 54.00
C PRO A 875 21.40 -91.80 55.10
N LEU A 876 20.94 -92.65 56.01
CA LEU A 876 21.77 -93.17 57.09
C LEU A 876 22.58 -94.41 56.68
N THR A 877 21.95 -95.35 55.97
CA THR A 877 22.58 -96.65 55.66
C THR A 877 23.14 -96.75 54.25
N GLY A 878 22.79 -95.83 53.35
CA GLY A 878 23.15 -95.88 51.93
C GLY A 878 22.45 -97.00 51.14
N CYS A 879 21.63 -97.82 51.79
CA CYS A 879 20.82 -98.86 51.15
C CYS A 879 19.59 -98.24 50.46
N ALA A 880 18.86 -99.03 49.66
CA ALA A 880 17.59 -98.56 49.11
C ALA A 880 16.61 -98.23 50.25
N ASN A 881 15.95 -97.08 50.17
CA ASN A 881 14.88 -96.77 51.13
C ASN A 881 13.69 -97.72 50.90
N ARG A 882 12.82 -97.88 51.91
CA ARG A 882 11.69 -98.82 51.86
C ARG A 882 10.88 -98.74 50.56
N ARG A 883 10.56 -97.54 50.07
CA ARG A 883 9.75 -97.37 48.86
C ARG A 883 10.49 -97.92 47.63
N HIS A 884 11.73 -97.51 47.43
CA HIS A 884 12.53 -97.95 46.29
C HIS A 884 12.84 -99.45 46.34
N PHE A 885 13.08 -100.00 47.53
CA PHE A 885 13.27 -101.43 47.72
C PHE A 885 12.02 -102.21 47.31
N MET A 886 10.84 -101.84 47.80
CA MET A 886 9.60 -102.58 47.51
C MET A 886 9.26 -102.56 46.03
N GLU A 887 9.40 -101.41 45.35
CA GLU A 887 9.18 -101.31 43.90
C GLU A 887 10.11 -102.26 43.12
N ARG A 888 11.41 -102.23 43.42
CA ARG A 888 12.39 -103.09 42.74
C ARG A 888 12.25 -104.57 43.10
N ALA A 889 11.95 -104.89 44.35
CA ALA A 889 11.69 -106.25 44.80
C ALA A 889 10.48 -106.84 44.07
N GLN A 890 9.43 -106.04 43.87
CA GLN A 890 8.20 -106.47 43.18
C GLN A 890 8.48 -106.78 41.71
N ASP A 891 9.28 -105.94 41.04
CA ASP A 891 9.75 -106.19 39.68
C ASP A 891 10.61 -107.47 39.59
N MET A 892 11.52 -107.68 40.55
CA MET A 892 12.38 -108.87 40.60
C MET A 892 11.60 -110.16 40.85
N VAL A 893 10.60 -110.14 41.73
CA VAL A 893 9.67 -111.27 41.96
C VAL A 893 8.84 -111.55 40.71
N ALA A 894 8.29 -110.52 40.07
CA ALA A 894 7.52 -110.68 38.83
C ALA A 894 8.39 -111.22 37.68
N LEU A 895 9.66 -110.83 37.61
CA LEU A 895 10.61 -111.35 36.64
C LEU A 895 10.99 -112.81 36.93
N ALA A 896 11.26 -113.15 38.20
CA ALA A 896 11.58 -114.49 38.63
C ALA A 896 10.42 -115.47 38.37
N ASN A 897 9.19 -115.08 38.68
CA ASN A 897 7.98 -115.86 38.35
C ASN A 897 7.81 -116.05 36.84
N ARG A 898 8.07 -115.02 36.03
CA ARG A 898 7.96 -115.12 34.56
C ARG A 898 8.98 -116.07 33.95
N HIS A 899 10.20 -116.11 34.48
CA HIS A 899 11.27 -116.94 33.94
C HIS A 899 11.46 -118.27 34.69
N GLY A 900 10.67 -118.53 35.74
CA GLY A 900 10.80 -119.74 36.56
C GLY A 900 12.15 -119.86 37.27
N THR A 901 12.81 -118.74 37.55
CA THR A 901 14.14 -118.72 38.19
C THR A 901 14.02 -118.62 39.71
N PRO A 902 14.85 -119.33 40.48
CA PRO A 902 14.76 -119.31 41.94
C PRO A 902 15.07 -117.90 42.48
N LEU A 903 14.31 -117.42 43.44
CA LEU A 903 14.53 -116.13 44.12
C LEU A 903 14.24 -116.32 45.60
N THR A 904 15.14 -115.85 46.46
CA THR A 904 14.93 -115.93 47.91
C THR A 904 14.95 -114.53 48.50
N LEU A 905 13.98 -114.27 49.38
CA LEU A 905 13.93 -113.08 50.21
C LEU A 905 14.42 -113.44 51.62
N ALA A 906 15.34 -112.64 52.13
CA ALA A 906 15.76 -112.67 53.52
C ALA A 906 15.33 -111.38 54.20
N ILE A 907 14.69 -111.49 55.36
CA ILE A 907 14.41 -110.36 56.25
C ILE A 907 15.30 -110.52 57.48
N LEU A 908 15.99 -109.44 57.82
CA LEU A 908 16.96 -109.36 58.89
C LEU A 908 16.50 -108.31 59.90
N ASP A 909 16.58 -108.66 61.17
CA ASP A 909 16.37 -107.73 62.27
C ASP A 909 17.54 -107.79 63.24
N LEU A 910 18.01 -106.62 63.68
CA LEU A 910 19.10 -106.52 64.63
C LEU A 910 18.60 -106.81 66.06
N ASP A 911 19.15 -107.85 66.68
CA ASP A 911 18.69 -108.36 67.97
C ASP A 911 18.91 -107.33 69.10
N ASP A 912 17.89 -107.13 69.94
CA ASP A 912 17.89 -106.19 71.06
C ASP A 912 18.29 -104.74 70.68
N PHE A 913 18.07 -104.31 69.42
CA PHE A 913 18.49 -102.98 68.94
C PHE A 913 17.93 -101.82 69.79
N LYS A 914 16.69 -101.94 70.27
CA LYS A 914 16.13 -100.96 71.20
C LYS A 914 16.99 -100.76 72.45
N ARG A 915 17.58 -101.83 73.01
CA ARG A 915 18.51 -101.72 74.15
C ARG A 915 19.78 -100.96 73.76
N VAL A 916 20.26 -101.11 72.53
CA VAL A 916 21.40 -100.35 72.00
C VAL A 916 21.08 -98.86 71.94
N ASN A 917 19.91 -98.50 71.39
CA ASN A 917 19.46 -97.11 71.37
C ASN A 917 19.24 -96.54 72.78
N ASP A 918 18.63 -97.29 73.68
CA ASP A 918 18.36 -96.85 75.05
C ASP A 918 19.66 -96.68 75.86
N THR A 919 20.71 -97.47 75.56
CA THR A 919 22.00 -97.43 76.28
C THR A 919 22.99 -96.43 75.70
N HIS A 920 23.06 -96.31 74.36
CA HIS A 920 24.07 -95.52 73.64
C HIS A 920 23.50 -94.31 72.89
N GLY A 921 22.20 -94.06 73.03
CA GLY A 921 21.49 -92.99 72.33
C GLY A 921 21.33 -93.25 70.83
N HIS A 922 20.53 -92.39 70.18
CA HIS A 922 20.32 -92.44 68.74
C HIS A 922 21.60 -92.41 67.90
N PRO A 923 22.65 -91.61 68.23
CA PRO A 923 23.90 -91.65 67.46
C PRO A 923 24.61 -93.01 67.51
N GLY A 924 24.55 -93.70 68.65
CA GLY A 924 25.11 -95.04 68.79
C GLY A 924 24.32 -96.09 68.01
N GLY A 925 22.99 -96.02 68.04
CA GLY A 925 22.15 -96.88 67.19
C GLY A 925 22.31 -96.57 65.70
N ASP A 926 22.45 -95.30 65.33
CA ASP A 926 22.67 -94.88 63.94
C ASP A 926 24.00 -95.41 63.39
N ALA A 927 25.07 -95.38 64.19
CA ALA A 927 26.34 -95.99 63.84
C ALA A 927 26.22 -97.51 63.64
N VAL A 928 25.41 -98.17 64.47
CA VAL A 928 25.11 -99.60 64.33
C VAL A 928 24.34 -99.89 63.06
N LEU A 929 23.32 -99.11 62.73
CA LEU A 929 22.53 -99.26 61.51
C LEU A 929 23.35 -99.02 60.25
N ALA A 930 24.17 -97.96 60.23
CA ALA A 930 25.06 -97.66 59.11
C ALA A 930 26.10 -98.75 58.89
N THR A 931 26.63 -99.32 59.98
CA THR A 931 27.60 -100.42 59.90
C THR A 931 26.92 -101.72 59.47
N ALA A 932 25.74 -102.05 60.01
CA ALA A 932 24.94 -103.19 59.58
C ALA A 932 24.60 -103.10 58.07
N GLY A 933 24.14 -101.95 57.59
CA GLY A 933 23.85 -101.72 56.16
C GLY A 933 25.09 -101.94 55.28
N ARG A 934 26.26 -101.40 55.67
CA ARG A 934 27.54 -101.64 54.96
C ARG A 934 27.95 -103.10 54.99
N MET A 935 27.75 -103.80 56.10
CA MET A 935 28.10 -105.20 56.25
C MET A 935 27.20 -106.09 55.39
N ILE A 936 25.90 -105.82 55.33
CA ILE A 936 24.99 -106.53 54.43
C ILE A 936 25.38 -106.27 52.98
N ALA A 937 25.55 -105.00 52.59
CA ALA A 937 25.89 -104.61 51.22
C ALA A 937 27.23 -105.20 50.73
N SER A 938 28.22 -105.36 51.60
CA SER A 938 29.53 -105.93 51.24
C SER A 938 29.54 -107.45 51.12
N HIS A 939 28.51 -108.14 51.63
CA HIS A 939 28.40 -109.60 51.61
C HIS A 939 27.38 -110.14 50.60
N VAL A 940 26.64 -109.26 49.94
CA VAL A 940 25.72 -109.58 48.84
C VAL A 940 26.32 -109.24 47.48
N ARG A 941 25.73 -109.74 46.39
CA ARG A 941 26.16 -109.44 45.01
C ARG A 941 25.56 -108.12 44.56
N GLY A 942 26.18 -107.46 43.58
CA GLY A 942 25.60 -106.25 42.97
C GLY A 942 24.25 -106.47 42.26
N THR A 943 23.86 -107.72 42.02
CA THR A 943 22.53 -108.10 41.52
C THR A 943 21.48 -108.28 42.62
N ASP A 944 21.93 -108.41 43.87
CA ASP A 944 21.05 -108.57 45.02
C ASP A 944 20.62 -107.18 45.49
N LEU A 945 19.35 -107.06 45.86
CA LEU A 945 18.80 -105.80 46.31
C LEU A 945 18.78 -105.77 47.84
N VAL A 946 19.38 -104.74 48.44
CA VAL A 946 19.37 -104.51 49.89
C VAL A 946 18.61 -103.24 50.19
N GLY A 947 17.66 -103.34 51.13
CA GLY A 947 16.88 -102.20 51.59
C GLY A 947 16.73 -102.19 53.09
N ARG A 948 16.64 -100.99 53.64
CA ARG A 948 16.19 -100.79 55.02
C ARG A 948 14.69 -100.55 55.02
N ILE A 949 13.95 -101.48 55.61
CA ILE A 949 12.49 -101.54 55.51
C ILE A 949 11.82 -100.97 56.76
N GLY A 950 12.54 -100.97 57.89
CA GLY A 950 12.07 -100.48 59.18
C GLY A 950 13.16 -99.77 59.98
N GLY A 951 12.88 -99.53 61.26
CA GLY A 951 13.82 -98.89 62.19
C GLY A 951 15.12 -99.66 62.32
N GLU A 952 15.04 -100.96 62.59
CA GLU A 952 16.19 -101.87 62.71
C GLU A 952 16.15 -103.05 61.72
N GLU A 953 15.17 -103.02 60.80
CA GLU A 953 14.89 -104.09 59.87
C GLU A 953 15.47 -103.83 58.49
N PHE A 954 16.17 -104.83 57.97
CA PHE A 954 16.71 -104.89 56.61
C PHE A 954 16.07 -106.04 55.85
N ALA A 955 15.98 -105.89 54.53
CA ALA A 955 15.58 -106.96 53.64
C ALA A 955 16.55 -107.09 52.49
N VAL A 956 16.76 -108.33 52.05
CA VAL A 956 17.62 -108.68 50.94
C VAL A 956 16.88 -109.60 49.99
N VAL A 957 16.71 -109.16 48.75
CA VAL A 957 16.19 -109.99 47.65
C VAL A 957 17.37 -110.52 46.85
N MET A 958 17.49 -111.84 46.79
CA MET A 958 18.55 -112.55 46.08
C MET A 958 17.96 -113.27 44.86
N PRO A 959 17.96 -112.64 43.66
CA PRO A 959 17.51 -113.29 42.44
C PRO A 959 18.46 -114.44 42.06
N HIS A 960 17.95 -115.41 41.32
CA HIS A 960 18.68 -116.61 40.87
C HIS A 960 19.34 -117.43 42.00
N THR A 961 18.80 -117.32 43.22
CA THR A 961 19.36 -117.98 44.41
C THR A 961 18.27 -118.81 45.08
N ALA A 962 18.45 -120.12 45.08
CA ALA A 962 17.57 -121.06 45.77
C ALA A 962 17.84 -121.07 47.29
N ALA A 963 16.91 -121.62 48.07
CA ALA A 963 16.91 -121.61 49.53
C ALA A 963 18.26 -121.97 50.17
N GLN A 964 18.91 -123.02 49.70
CA GLN A 964 20.17 -123.50 50.29
C GLN A 964 21.32 -122.49 50.10
N GLY A 965 21.43 -121.88 48.92
CA GLY A 965 22.43 -120.85 48.64
C GLY A 965 22.17 -119.57 49.41
N ALA A 966 20.90 -119.18 49.51
CA ALA A 966 20.49 -118.02 50.28
C ALA A 966 20.74 -118.18 51.79
N ARG A 967 20.55 -119.39 52.33
CA ARG A 967 20.85 -119.68 53.73
C ARG A 967 22.33 -119.54 54.06
N LEU A 968 23.23 -120.02 53.19
CA LEU A 968 24.68 -119.84 53.35
C LEU A 968 25.09 -118.36 53.32
N LEU A 969 24.44 -117.54 52.50
CA LEU A 969 24.68 -116.10 52.45
C LEU A 969 24.16 -115.41 53.70
N ALA A 970 22.92 -115.73 54.12
CA ALA A 970 22.30 -115.21 55.32
C ALA A 970 23.12 -115.55 56.58
N ASP A 971 23.63 -116.77 56.71
CA ASP A 971 24.49 -117.14 57.85
C ASP A 971 25.81 -116.38 57.85
N ARG A 972 26.38 -116.11 56.67
CA ARG A 972 27.61 -115.30 56.54
C ARG A 972 27.36 -113.86 56.96
N VAL A 973 26.26 -113.26 56.51
CA VAL A 973 25.86 -111.90 56.91
C VAL A 973 25.62 -111.85 58.42
N ARG A 974 24.92 -112.84 58.99
CA ARG A 974 24.68 -112.95 60.42
C ARG A 974 25.98 -113.02 61.23
N GLN A 975 26.92 -113.89 60.82
CA GLN A 975 28.23 -114.00 61.47
C GLN A 975 29.02 -112.70 61.35
N ALA A 976 29.06 -112.10 60.15
CA ALA A 976 29.77 -110.85 59.93
C ALA A 976 29.25 -109.72 60.82
N ILE A 977 27.94 -109.62 61.03
CA ILE A 977 27.34 -108.65 61.96
C ILE A 977 27.70 -108.99 63.42
N GLY A 978 27.62 -110.27 63.81
CA GLY A 978 27.90 -110.69 65.19
C GLY A 978 29.37 -110.63 65.62
N ASP A 979 30.30 -110.75 64.67
CA ASP A 979 31.74 -110.72 64.94
C ASP A 979 32.30 -109.29 64.97
N ASP A 980 31.62 -108.33 64.34
CA ASP A 980 32.07 -106.95 64.24
C ASP A 980 31.76 -106.14 65.52
N CYS A 981 32.56 -105.10 65.75
CA CYS A 981 32.43 -104.17 66.86
C CYS A 981 32.24 -102.77 66.27
N VAL A 982 31.09 -102.16 66.49
CA VAL A 982 30.80 -100.82 65.96
C VAL A 982 31.44 -99.76 66.87
N PRO A 983 32.46 -99.01 66.42
CA PRO A 983 33.05 -97.96 67.23
C PRO A 983 32.14 -96.73 67.26
N ILE A 984 31.92 -96.17 68.45
CA ILE A 984 31.17 -94.91 68.64
C ILE A 984 32.09 -93.81 69.20
N GLU A 985 31.81 -92.57 68.81
CA GLU A 985 32.54 -91.38 69.29
C GLU A 985 32.48 -91.34 70.82
N GLY A 986 33.65 -91.41 71.46
CA GLY A 986 33.80 -91.61 72.91
C GLY A 986 34.53 -92.90 73.31
N GLY A 987 34.88 -93.76 72.36
CA GLY A 987 35.79 -94.90 72.56
C GLY A 987 35.13 -96.21 73.04
N ALA A 988 33.80 -96.25 73.13
CA ALA A 988 33.06 -97.48 73.38
C ALA A 988 32.79 -98.26 72.07
N ALA A 989 32.69 -99.59 72.15
CA ALA A 989 32.40 -100.45 71.00
C ALA A 989 31.12 -101.27 71.27
N ILE A 990 30.18 -101.23 70.33
CA ILE A 990 28.88 -101.91 70.44
C ILE A 990 28.93 -103.22 69.64
N ARG A 991 28.62 -104.34 70.29
CA ARG A 991 28.37 -105.62 69.62
C ARG A 991 26.87 -105.87 69.52
N ILE A 992 26.41 -106.25 68.34
CA ILE A 992 25.02 -106.61 68.08
C ILE A 992 24.98 -107.89 67.24
N THR A 993 23.96 -108.71 67.45
CA THR A 993 23.69 -109.89 66.62
C THR A 993 22.47 -109.65 65.75
N ALA A 994 22.26 -110.48 64.74
CA ALA A 994 21.09 -110.37 63.89
C ALA A 994 20.34 -111.70 63.82
N SER A 995 19.02 -111.63 63.78
CA SER A 995 18.17 -112.76 63.44
C SER A 995 17.67 -112.59 62.01
N LEU A 996 17.66 -113.67 61.24
CA LEU A 996 17.22 -113.64 59.85
C LEU A 996 16.15 -114.70 59.59
N GLY A 997 15.13 -114.32 58.83
CA GLY A 997 14.12 -115.22 58.28
C GLY A 997 14.19 -115.27 56.77
N LEU A 998 14.16 -116.47 56.20
CA LEU A 998 14.18 -116.66 54.75
C LEU A 998 12.94 -117.37 54.22
N ALA A 999 12.54 -116.97 53.02
CA ALA A 999 11.58 -117.68 52.20
C ALA A 999 12.01 -117.66 50.72
N GLU A 1000 12.04 -118.82 50.08
CA GLU A 1000 12.22 -118.96 48.64
C GLU A 1000 10.89 -118.84 47.93
N LEU A 1001 10.83 -118.03 46.87
CA LEU A 1001 9.66 -117.75 46.05
C LEU A 1001 9.02 -119.03 45.51
N ARG A 1002 7.73 -119.22 45.77
CA ARG A 1002 6.93 -120.30 45.19
C ARG A 1002 6.36 -119.86 43.84
N HIS A 1003 6.09 -120.82 42.97
CA HIS A 1003 5.55 -120.51 41.64
C HIS A 1003 4.22 -119.76 41.74
N GLY A 1004 4.18 -118.55 41.18
CA GLY A 1004 2.98 -117.70 41.15
C GLY A 1004 2.73 -116.93 42.45
N GLU A 1005 3.62 -117.00 43.43
CA GLU A 1005 3.54 -116.26 44.68
C GLU A 1005 3.92 -114.79 44.47
N GLY A 1006 3.20 -113.86 45.12
CA GLY A 1006 3.51 -112.43 45.09
C GLY A 1006 4.61 -112.03 46.07
N LEU A 1007 5.09 -110.78 45.96
CA LEU A 1007 6.08 -110.26 46.92
C LEU A 1007 5.53 -110.22 48.34
N ASP A 1008 4.27 -109.81 48.54
CA ASP A 1008 3.67 -109.69 49.87
C ASP A 1008 3.57 -111.04 50.59
N ASP A 1009 3.18 -112.10 49.86
CA ASP A 1009 3.13 -113.47 50.39
C ASP A 1009 4.53 -114.00 50.72
N LEU A 1010 5.50 -113.74 49.84
CA LEU A 1010 6.91 -114.09 50.06
C LEU A 1010 7.49 -113.36 51.29
N TYR A 1011 7.16 -112.08 51.44
CA TYR A 1011 7.56 -111.24 52.55
C TYR A 1011 6.95 -111.75 53.86
N ALA A 1012 5.66 -112.05 53.88
CA ALA A 1012 4.98 -112.61 55.05
C ALA A 1012 5.59 -113.95 55.50
N ARG A 1013 6.02 -114.80 54.55
CA ARG A 1013 6.71 -116.06 54.90
C ARG A 1013 8.13 -115.85 55.42
N ALA A 1014 8.89 -114.94 54.84
CA ALA A 1014 10.22 -114.60 55.35
C ALA A 1014 10.12 -114.00 56.75
N ASP A 1015 9.11 -113.16 57.00
CA ASP A 1015 8.86 -112.55 58.30
C ASP A 1015 8.41 -113.58 59.36
N ALA A 1016 7.53 -114.50 58.99
CA ALA A 1016 7.17 -115.62 59.86
C ALA A 1016 8.36 -116.56 60.16
N ALA A 1017 9.36 -116.64 59.27
CA ALA A 1017 10.62 -117.34 59.55
C ALA A 1017 11.47 -116.54 60.54
N LEU A 1018 11.54 -115.22 60.39
CA LEU A 1018 12.27 -114.32 61.28
C LEU A 1018 11.68 -114.33 62.69
N TYR A 1019 10.36 -114.36 62.81
CA TYR A 1019 9.68 -114.49 64.11
C TYR A 1019 10.08 -115.77 64.83
N ARG A 1020 10.17 -116.89 64.11
CA ARG A 1020 10.69 -118.16 64.67
C ARG A 1020 12.17 -118.08 65.04
N ALA A 1021 13.01 -117.39 64.27
CA ALA A 1021 14.40 -117.16 64.63
C ALA A 1021 14.52 -116.42 65.97
N LYS A 1022 13.64 -115.43 66.19
CA LYS A 1022 13.57 -114.66 67.44
C LYS A 1022 13.09 -115.51 68.62
N GLU A 1023 12.07 -116.34 68.45
CA GLU A 1023 11.56 -117.22 69.52
C GLU A 1023 12.51 -118.36 69.89
N ALA A 1024 13.24 -118.91 68.92
CA ALA A 1024 14.18 -120.01 69.13
C ALA A 1024 15.52 -119.59 69.77
N GLY A 1025 15.63 -118.36 70.26
CA GLY A 1025 16.78 -117.85 71.01
C GLY A 1025 17.63 -116.78 70.32
N ARG A 1026 17.18 -116.20 69.20
CA ARG A 1026 17.85 -115.14 68.41
C ARG A 1026 19.23 -115.55 67.86
N ASN A 1027 19.93 -114.62 67.18
CA ASN A 1027 21.21 -114.79 66.52
C ASN A 1027 21.30 -116.04 65.62
N ARG A 1028 20.28 -116.24 64.79
CA ARG A 1028 20.19 -117.41 63.91
C ARG A 1028 19.45 -117.12 62.62
N VAL A 1029 19.57 -118.05 61.70
CA VAL A 1029 18.89 -118.05 60.42
C VAL A 1029 17.84 -119.14 60.40
N GLU A 1030 16.57 -118.78 60.24
CA GLU A 1030 15.45 -119.72 60.12
C GLU A 1030 14.78 -119.66 58.74
N MET A 1031 14.18 -120.78 58.34
CA MET A 1031 13.50 -120.91 57.05
C MET A 1031 12.31 -121.85 57.14
N ILE A 1032 11.16 -121.42 56.62
CA ILE A 1032 9.94 -122.23 56.58
C ILE A 1032 10.01 -123.23 55.42
N HIS A 1033 10.21 -124.52 55.74
CA HIS A 1033 10.08 -125.60 54.75
C HIS A 1033 8.60 -125.93 54.54
N SER A 1034 8.16 -126.05 53.30
CA SER A 1034 6.81 -126.47 52.94
C SER A 1034 6.51 -127.88 53.44
N ALA A 1035 5.49 -128.02 54.29
CA ALA A 1035 4.69 -129.24 54.28
C ALA A 1035 3.90 -129.27 52.96
N GLY A 1036 3.77 -130.45 52.35
CA GLY A 1036 2.88 -130.67 51.20
C GLY A 1036 1.41 -130.47 51.54
#